data_AF-A0A1Q5MCA8-F1
#
_entry.id   AF-A0A1Q5MCA8-F1
#
_cell.length_a   1.000
_cell.length_b   1.000
_cell.length_c   1.000
_cell.angle_alpha   90.00
_cell.angle_beta   90.00
_cell.angle_gamma   90.00
#
_symmetry.space_group_name_H-M   'P 1'
#
loop_
_entity.id
_entity.type
_entity.pdbx_description
1 polymer ?
#
loop_
_entity_poly.entity_id
_entity_poly.type
_entity_poly.pdbx_seq_one_letter_code
_entity_poly.pdbx_strand_id
1 'polypeptide(L)'
;MYEAAQALAGDHGRAVGTVRAALKPIHDAAVARELDAIPVARLQDVTEGRLRLGSVEKNGLGTVGRVLEAGPYRLRQIPGVGQRTVDQVLAAARRLSEAVHETVAVHIDVDRPEPSTTALVMALHVLVEAGPDARRAVDRAAALSERLGPLLADARPATGRFRMLLAGREKKARALAAVTEIRSLVDEAEQAGLPELLAQASVDLLRGPSSDIAAWVDFELRSAEYYSLLAEISGRLPDAAAAEGFLPEEIAERVRTQQLDDSRRRVSLRGYQAFGARFVLAQRKVILGDEMGLGKTIQAIAVLAHLAAEGQSHFMVVCPASVLVNWTREIEARSALRVMVLHGPDRHHAFADWKGRGGVGVTTFDALRGFPAPGGGEVGLLVVDEAHSVKNPKTKRSQTVALWTERCERGLFMTGTPMENRVAEFRNLVRMLDEEVADSLGERDALAGSVAFRKAVAPVYLRRNQEDVLTELPSLQQTDEWEELSASDEEAYREAVRAGNFMAMRRAAYTRPEKSAKLDRLRELVQEAGENGQKTVVFSNFKDVLGVVRAALAVGPTAGVPVLGPLTGSVPAGRRQQIVDDFTGVSGPAVLLAQIQAAGVGLNMQAASVVIICEPQIKPTIEHQAVARAHRMGQVRSVHVHRLLATGGVDERMVRMLEEKTRLFDAYARRSAVAEATPDAVDVSDTELARRIVEEEQARLGMTNGRSTAAE
;
A
#
# COMPACT_ATOMS: atom_id res chain seq x y z
N MET A 1 -20.70 -16.42 -33.51
CA MET A 1 -20.31 -15.18 -32.81
C MET A 1 -21.25 -14.82 -31.67
N TYR A 2 -22.54 -14.53 -31.91
CA TYR A 2 -23.51 -14.23 -30.83
C TYR A 2 -23.57 -15.30 -29.73
N GLU A 3 -23.66 -16.58 -30.12
CA GLU A 3 -23.64 -17.70 -29.15
C GLU A 3 -22.32 -17.79 -28.39
N ALA A 4 -21.18 -17.53 -29.04
CA ALA A 4 -19.87 -17.51 -28.39
C ALA A 4 -19.75 -16.36 -27.37
N ALA A 5 -20.29 -15.18 -27.70
CA ALA A 5 -20.36 -14.04 -26.80
C ALA A 5 -21.26 -14.32 -25.58
N GLN A 6 -22.42 -14.96 -25.79
CA GLN A 6 -23.28 -15.40 -24.69
C GLN A 6 -22.65 -16.50 -23.84
N ALA A 7 -21.98 -17.48 -24.47
CA ALA A 7 -21.27 -18.54 -23.78
C ALA A 7 -20.19 -17.95 -22.88
N LEU A 8 -19.35 -17.05 -23.40
CA LEU A 8 -18.30 -16.38 -22.60
C LEU A 8 -18.89 -15.61 -21.41
N ALA A 9 -19.94 -14.82 -21.63
CA ALA A 9 -20.62 -14.10 -20.54
C ALA A 9 -21.18 -15.07 -19.48
N GLY A 10 -21.73 -16.21 -19.92
CA GLY A 10 -22.21 -17.27 -19.05
C GLY A 10 -21.08 -17.97 -18.27
N ASP A 11 -19.96 -18.27 -18.92
CA ASP A 11 -18.78 -18.90 -18.32
C ASP A 11 -18.19 -18.00 -17.23
N HIS A 12 -18.00 -16.72 -17.55
CA HIS A 12 -17.54 -15.71 -16.60
C HIS A 12 -18.52 -15.57 -15.42
N GLY A 13 -19.82 -15.50 -15.69
CA GLY A 13 -20.86 -15.44 -14.66
C GLY A 13 -20.84 -16.65 -13.71
N ARG A 14 -20.59 -17.85 -14.24
CA ARG A 14 -20.42 -19.06 -13.41
C ARG A 14 -19.15 -18.98 -12.55
N ALA A 15 -18.02 -18.56 -13.12
CA ALA A 15 -16.78 -18.41 -12.37
C ALA A 15 -16.93 -17.41 -11.20
N VAL A 16 -17.52 -16.22 -11.46
CA VAL A 16 -17.84 -15.24 -10.41
C VAL A 16 -18.82 -15.80 -9.38
N GLY A 17 -19.82 -16.56 -9.82
CA GLY A 17 -20.77 -17.26 -8.94
C GLY A 17 -20.09 -18.24 -7.98
N THR A 18 -19.13 -19.02 -8.47
CA THR A 18 -18.33 -19.95 -7.67
C THR A 18 -17.52 -19.22 -6.59
N VAL A 19 -16.89 -18.09 -6.94
CA VAL A 19 -16.18 -17.25 -5.96
C VAL A 19 -17.12 -16.74 -4.88
N ARG A 20 -18.29 -16.19 -5.25
CA ARG A 20 -19.29 -15.69 -4.29
C ARG A 20 -19.79 -16.80 -3.36
N ALA A 21 -20.01 -18.01 -3.89
CA ALA A 21 -20.44 -19.16 -3.10
C ALA A 21 -19.36 -19.60 -2.09
N ALA A 22 -18.08 -19.59 -2.49
CA ALA A 22 -16.96 -19.93 -1.60
C ALA A 22 -16.68 -18.83 -0.56
N LEU A 23 -16.85 -17.55 -0.93
CA LEU A 23 -16.61 -16.40 -0.06
C LEU A 23 -17.63 -16.29 1.07
N LYS A 24 -18.91 -16.52 0.78
CA LYS A 24 -20.02 -16.33 1.72
C LYS A 24 -19.80 -16.97 3.09
N PRO A 25 -19.51 -18.28 3.22
CA PRO A 25 -19.33 -18.90 4.54
C PRO A 25 -18.13 -18.35 5.32
N ILE A 26 -17.03 -18.01 4.63
CA ILE A 26 -15.83 -17.43 5.26
C ILE A 26 -16.17 -16.05 5.82
N HIS A 27 -16.91 -15.26 5.04
CA HIS A 27 -17.34 -13.94 5.43
C HIS A 27 -18.31 -13.98 6.62
N ASP A 28 -19.33 -14.82 6.55
CA ASP A 28 -20.34 -14.95 7.63
C ASP A 28 -19.67 -15.37 8.95
N ALA A 29 -18.65 -16.24 8.90
CA ALA A 29 -17.85 -16.62 10.07
C ALA A 29 -16.97 -15.47 10.60
N ALA A 30 -16.41 -14.63 9.72
CA ALA A 30 -15.65 -13.45 10.12
C ALA A 30 -16.56 -12.40 10.80
N VAL A 31 -17.74 -12.14 10.24
CA VAL A 31 -18.74 -11.23 10.84
C VAL A 31 -19.21 -11.72 12.19
N ALA A 32 -19.46 -13.02 12.34
CA ALA A 32 -19.84 -13.60 13.62
C ALA A 32 -18.76 -13.38 14.71
N ARG A 33 -17.48 -13.61 14.36
CA ARG A 33 -16.35 -13.36 15.28
C ARG A 33 -16.24 -11.90 15.69
N GLU A 34 -16.39 -10.97 14.76
CA GLU A 34 -16.38 -9.53 15.08
C GLU A 34 -17.55 -9.12 15.97
N LEU A 35 -18.77 -9.58 15.67
CA LEU A 35 -19.93 -9.29 16.50
C LEU A 35 -19.81 -9.86 17.92
N ASP A 36 -19.11 -10.98 18.08
CA ASP A 36 -18.79 -11.56 19.38
C ASP A 36 -17.65 -10.83 20.11
N ALA A 37 -16.81 -10.06 19.41
CA ALA A 37 -15.82 -9.19 20.03
C ALA A 37 -16.41 -7.85 20.49
N ILE A 38 -17.49 -7.38 19.85
CA ILE A 38 -18.11 -6.09 20.14
C ILE A 38 -18.94 -6.16 21.43
N PRO A 39 -18.59 -5.36 22.47
CA PRO A 39 -19.38 -5.29 23.70
C PRO A 39 -20.79 -4.76 23.43
N VAL A 40 -21.80 -5.33 24.11
CA VAL A 40 -23.20 -4.92 23.98
C VAL A 40 -23.40 -3.43 24.29
N ALA A 41 -22.55 -2.85 25.15
CA ALA A 41 -22.54 -1.42 25.46
C ALA A 41 -22.48 -0.51 24.21
N ARG A 42 -21.83 -0.95 23.13
CA ARG A 42 -21.72 -0.21 21.86
C ARG A 42 -23.05 0.04 21.16
N LEU A 43 -24.11 -0.70 21.51
CA LEU A 43 -25.46 -0.43 20.99
C LEU A 43 -26.02 0.92 21.48
N GLN A 44 -25.48 1.49 22.57
CA GLN A 44 -25.84 2.83 23.04
C GLN A 44 -25.38 3.91 22.05
N ASP A 45 -24.22 3.73 21.41
CA ASP A 45 -23.65 4.70 20.47
C ASP A 45 -24.54 4.83 19.23
N VAL A 46 -25.11 3.72 18.76
CA VAL A 46 -26.04 3.65 17.61
C VAL A 46 -27.42 4.25 17.93
N THR A 47 -27.73 4.48 19.21
CA THR A 47 -29.04 4.98 19.67
C THR A 47 -28.96 6.28 20.46
N GLU A 48 -27.85 7.01 20.36
CA GLU A 48 -27.63 8.29 21.07
C GLU A 48 -27.83 8.16 22.60
N GLY A 49 -27.43 7.03 23.18
CA GLY A 49 -27.52 6.78 24.63
C GLY A 49 -28.92 6.48 25.16
N ARG A 50 -29.93 6.28 24.30
CA ARG A 50 -31.34 6.05 24.72
C ARG A 50 -31.61 4.63 25.23
N LEU A 51 -30.68 3.69 25.03
CA LEU A 51 -30.81 2.28 25.43
C LEU A 51 -30.22 1.99 26.82
N ARG A 52 -31.01 1.35 27.69
CA ARG A 52 -30.52 0.80 28.97
C ARG A 52 -30.20 -0.69 28.81
N LEU A 53 -28.91 -1.05 28.84
CA LEU A 53 -28.43 -2.39 28.51
C LEU A 53 -27.99 -3.23 29.71
N GLY A 54 -28.01 -2.65 30.92
CA GLY A 54 -27.49 -3.33 32.11
C GLY A 54 -28.19 -4.65 32.46
N SER A 55 -29.49 -4.80 32.19
CA SER A 55 -30.19 -6.09 32.38
C SER A 55 -29.83 -7.13 31.31
N VAL A 56 -29.52 -6.70 30.09
CA VAL A 56 -29.12 -7.57 28.98
C VAL A 56 -27.71 -8.13 29.25
N GLU A 57 -26.79 -7.25 29.63
CA GLU A 57 -25.40 -7.60 29.95
C GLU A 57 -25.31 -8.54 31.17
N LYS A 58 -26.05 -8.25 32.26
CA LYS A 58 -26.09 -9.11 33.47
C LYS A 58 -26.67 -10.51 33.23
N ASN A 59 -27.36 -10.74 32.12
CA ASN A 59 -27.92 -12.05 31.76
C ASN A 59 -27.04 -12.81 30.74
N GLY A 60 -25.75 -12.48 30.67
CA GLY A 60 -24.76 -13.20 29.85
C GLY A 60 -24.81 -12.85 28.36
N LEU A 61 -25.52 -11.78 27.99
CA LEU A 61 -25.55 -11.23 26.62
C LEU A 61 -24.62 -10.01 26.55
N GLY A 62 -23.34 -10.25 26.84
CA GLY A 62 -22.31 -9.21 26.94
C GLY A 62 -21.82 -8.68 25.59
N THR A 63 -22.19 -9.32 24.49
CA THR A 63 -21.72 -9.00 23.14
C THR A 63 -22.88 -8.85 22.16
N VAL A 64 -22.65 -8.14 21.06
CA VAL A 64 -23.69 -7.91 20.05
C VAL A 64 -24.08 -9.21 19.34
N GLY A 65 -23.11 -10.09 19.05
CA GLY A 65 -23.35 -11.41 18.47
C GLY A 65 -24.31 -12.25 19.31
N ARG A 66 -24.07 -12.31 20.63
CA ARG A 66 -24.96 -13.01 21.59
C ARG A 66 -26.37 -12.44 21.64
N VAL A 67 -26.52 -11.11 21.51
CA VAL A 67 -27.85 -10.47 21.46
C VAL A 67 -28.62 -10.86 20.20
N LEU A 68 -27.95 -10.92 19.05
CA LEU A 68 -28.55 -11.35 17.78
C LEU A 68 -28.94 -12.83 17.81
N GLU A 69 -28.05 -13.68 18.34
CA GLU A 69 -28.28 -15.12 18.52
C GLU A 69 -29.46 -15.41 19.47
N ALA A 70 -29.58 -14.66 20.56
CA ALA A 70 -30.66 -14.79 21.53
C ALA A 70 -32.04 -14.53 20.92
N GLY A 71 -32.13 -13.60 19.98
CA GLY A 71 -33.37 -13.24 19.31
C GLY A 71 -34.45 -12.65 20.23
N PRO A 72 -35.63 -12.32 19.68
CA PRO A 72 -36.66 -11.56 20.40
C PRO A 72 -37.33 -12.34 21.54
N TYR A 73 -37.29 -13.67 21.52
CA TYR A 73 -37.92 -14.52 22.53
C TYR A 73 -37.09 -14.55 23.82
N ARG A 74 -35.79 -14.86 23.74
CA ARG A 74 -34.89 -14.92 24.89
C ARG A 74 -34.71 -13.56 25.55
N LEU A 75 -34.66 -12.48 24.76
CA LEU A 75 -34.58 -11.12 25.29
C LEU A 75 -35.82 -10.72 26.11
N ARG A 76 -37.02 -11.19 25.75
CA ARG A 76 -38.26 -10.95 26.52
C ARG A 76 -38.32 -11.69 27.85
N GLN A 77 -37.58 -12.78 27.99
CA GLN A 77 -37.51 -13.54 29.24
C GLN A 77 -36.67 -12.83 30.32
N ILE A 78 -35.92 -11.78 29.93
CA ILE A 78 -35.08 -11.03 30.86
C ILE A 78 -35.96 -10.12 31.73
N PRO A 79 -35.90 -10.24 33.07
CA PRO A 79 -36.66 -9.38 33.98
C PRO A 79 -36.38 -7.88 33.73
N GLY A 80 -37.45 -7.10 33.52
CA GLY A 80 -37.36 -5.66 33.28
C GLY A 80 -37.13 -5.25 31.82
N VAL A 81 -37.07 -6.19 30.87
CA VAL A 81 -36.94 -5.90 29.42
C VAL A 81 -38.31 -6.04 28.75
N GLY A 82 -38.93 -4.91 28.40
CA GLY A 82 -40.21 -4.89 27.68
C GLY A 82 -40.07 -5.02 26.16
N GLN A 83 -41.18 -5.27 25.46
CA GLN A 83 -41.23 -5.45 24.00
C GLN A 83 -40.52 -4.32 23.23
N ARG A 84 -40.79 -3.06 23.60
CA ARG A 84 -40.18 -1.89 22.97
C ARG A 84 -38.65 -1.87 23.12
N THR A 85 -38.13 -2.32 24.26
CA THR A 85 -36.69 -2.44 24.50
C THR A 85 -36.08 -3.55 23.64
N VAL A 86 -36.76 -4.69 23.53
CA VAL A 86 -36.31 -5.78 22.63
C VAL A 86 -36.23 -5.33 21.18
N ASP A 87 -37.25 -4.63 20.69
CA ASP A 87 -37.28 -4.15 19.31
C ASP A 87 -36.17 -3.12 19.05
N GLN A 88 -35.92 -2.20 19.99
CA GLN A 88 -34.83 -1.22 19.88
C GLN A 88 -33.44 -1.85 19.94
N VAL A 89 -33.22 -2.81 20.86
CA VAL A 89 -31.95 -3.53 21.00
C VAL A 89 -31.65 -4.34 19.74
N LEU A 90 -32.63 -5.10 19.22
CA LEU A 90 -32.43 -5.87 18.00
C LEU A 90 -32.28 -4.98 16.76
N ALA A 91 -33.00 -3.86 16.67
CA ALA A 91 -32.82 -2.92 15.57
C ALA A 91 -31.46 -2.23 15.60
N ALA A 92 -30.92 -1.90 16.79
CA ALA A 92 -29.56 -1.40 16.93
C ALA A 92 -28.52 -2.47 16.60
N ALA A 93 -28.71 -3.69 17.09
CA ALA A 93 -27.80 -4.82 16.82
C ALA A 93 -27.79 -5.21 15.34
N ARG A 94 -28.93 -5.18 14.65
CA ARG A 94 -29.00 -5.43 13.19
C ARG A 94 -28.31 -4.34 12.39
N ARG A 95 -28.53 -3.06 12.72
CA ARG A 95 -27.81 -1.96 12.05
C ARG A 95 -26.30 -2.05 12.24
N LEU A 96 -25.86 -2.41 13.45
CA LEU A 96 -24.44 -2.64 13.69
C LEU A 96 -23.94 -3.88 12.95
N SER A 97 -24.73 -4.96 12.90
CA SER A 97 -24.41 -6.15 12.11
C SER A 97 -24.31 -5.86 10.62
N GLU A 98 -25.18 -5.02 10.07
CA GLU A 98 -25.12 -4.57 8.67
C GLU A 98 -23.83 -3.78 8.44
N ALA A 99 -23.52 -2.81 9.32
CA ALA A 99 -22.27 -2.05 9.25
C ALA A 99 -21.02 -2.96 9.33
N VAL A 100 -21.00 -3.93 10.26
CA VAL A 100 -19.90 -4.91 10.37
C VAL A 100 -19.83 -5.79 9.12
N HIS A 101 -20.97 -6.21 8.57
CA HIS A 101 -21.02 -7.02 7.35
C HIS A 101 -20.47 -6.29 6.12
N GLU A 102 -20.57 -4.96 6.09
CA GLU A 102 -19.99 -4.11 5.05
C GLU A 102 -18.47 -3.90 5.23
N THR A 103 -17.99 -3.79 6.47
CA THR A 103 -16.58 -3.45 6.75
C THR A 103 -15.65 -4.65 6.93
N VAL A 104 -16.18 -5.82 7.29
CA VAL A 104 -15.35 -7.01 7.57
C VAL A 104 -14.65 -7.49 6.30
N ALA A 105 -13.31 -7.52 6.36
CA ALA A 105 -12.49 -8.07 5.30
C ALA A 105 -12.19 -9.55 5.53
N VAL A 106 -12.13 -10.30 4.43
CA VAL A 106 -11.73 -11.71 4.46
C VAL A 106 -10.23 -11.80 4.28
N HIS A 107 -9.56 -12.29 5.32
CA HIS A 107 -8.14 -12.63 5.28
C HIS A 107 -7.96 -14.12 4.95
N ILE A 108 -6.95 -14.43 4.12
CA ILE A 108 -6.65 -15.79 3.67
C ILE A 108 -5.31 -16.14 4.32
N ASP A 109 -5.36 -16.97 5.37
CA ASP A 109 -4.18 -17.43 6.09
C ASP A 109 -3.48 -18.53 5.29
N VAL A 110 -2.28 -18.22 4.82
CA VAL A 110 -1.45 -19.13 4.01
C VAL A 110 -0.80 -20.21 4.87
N ASP A 111 -0.51 -19.92 6.13
CA ASP A 111 0.17 -20.86 7.02
C ASP A 111 -0.83 -21.89 7.59
N ARG A 112 -2.14 -21.62 7.50
CA ARG A 112 -3.22 -22.51 7.94
C ARG A 112 -4.35 -22.60 6.89
N PRO A 113 -4.13 -23.30 5.76
CA PRO A 113 -5.16 -23.47 4.75
C PRO A 113 -6.31 -24.33 5.26
N GLU A 114 -7.52 -23.78 5.24
CA GLU A 114 -8.76 -24.48 5.56
C GLU A 114 -9.45 -24.94 4.26
N PRO A 115 -10.37 -25.94 4.32
CA PRO A 115 -11.12 -26.36 3.14
C PRO A 115 -11.93 -25.23 2.47
N SER A 116 -12.48 -24.32 3.28
CA SER A 116 -13.25 -23.16 2.81
C SER A 116 -12.36 -22.15 2.09
N THR A 117 -11.22 -21.77 2.68
CA THR A 117 -10.26 -20.84 2.08
C THR A 117 -9.59 -21.43 0.85
N THR A 118 -9.29 -22.73 0.85
CA THR A 118 -8.78 -23.44 -0.33
C THR A 118 -9.77 -23.40 -1.49
N ALA A 119 -11.06 -23.66 -1.24
CA ALA A 119 -12.10 -23.55 -2.26
C ALA A 119 -12.20 -22.11 -2.82
N LEU A 120 -12.06 -21.09 -1.97
CA LEU A 120 -12.03 -19.68 -2.40
C LEU A 120 -10.81 -19.39 -3.28
N VAL A 121 -9.61 -19.81 -2.87
CA VAL A 121 -8.36 -19.63 -3.63
C VAL A 121 -8.46 -20.32 -5.00
N MET A 122 -8.96 -21.54 -5.06
CA MET A 122 -9.16 -22.25 -6.34
C MET A 122 -10.16 -21.54 -7.25
N ALA A 123 -11.26 -21.03 -6.70
CA ALA A 123 -12.26 -20.29 -7.46
C ALA A 123 -11.72 -18.97 -8.01
N LEU A 124 -10.92 -18.25 -7.20
CA LEU A 124 -10.26 -17.02 -7.63
C LEU A 124 -9.18 -17.28 -8.69
N HIS A 125 -8.43 -18.38 -8.56
CA HIS A 125 -7.35 -18.75 -9.48
C HIS A 125 -7.81 -18.77 -10.94
N VAL A 126 -8.99 -19.33 -11.22
CA VAL A 126 -9.59 -19.37 -12.57
C VAL A 126 -9.69 -17.98 -13.19
N LEU A 127 -10.16 -17.00 -12.41
CA LEU A 127 -10.36 -15.63 -12.86
C LEU A 127 -9.04 -14.85 -12.93
N VAL A 128 -8.08 -15.15 -12.05
CA VAL A 128 -6.74 -14.54 -12.05
C VAL A 128 -5.93 -15.02 -13.26
N GLU A 129 -5.94 -16.33 -13.55
CA GLU A 129 -5.31 -16.91 -14.75
C GLU A 129 -5.90 -16.36 -16.04
N ALA A 130 -7.23 -16.23 -16.12
CA ALA A 130 -7.90 -15.63 -17.27
C ALA A 130 -7.48 -14.15 -17.49
N GLY A 131 -7.07 -13.47 -16.42
CA GLY A 131 -6.44 -12.16 -16.48
C GLY A 131 -7.36 -11.03 -16.96
N PRO A 132 -6.80 -9.82 -17.18
CA PRO A 132 -7.57 -8.65 -17.60
C PRO A 132 -8.06 -8.74 -19.05
N ASP A 133 -7.44 -9.58 -19.89
CA ASP A 133 -7.87 -9.80 -21.27
C ASP A 133 -9.20 -10.55 -21.33
N ALA A 134 -9.43 -11.56 -20.47
CA ALA A 134 -10.70 -12.25 -20.39
C ALA A 134 -11.83 -11.30 -19.96
N ARG A 135 -11.58 -10.37 -19.03
CA ARG A 135 -12.56 -9.34 -18.66
C ARG A 135 -12.89 -8.44 -19.84
N ARG A 136 -11.88 -7.92 -20.55
CA ARG A 136 -12.08 -7.12 -21.77
C ARG A 136 -12.86 -7.88 -22.84
N ALA A 137 -12.60 -9.19 -22.96
CA ALA A 137 -13.36 -10.08 -23.83
C ALA A 137 -14.83 -10.17 -23.41
N VAL A 138 -15.12 -10.31 -22.11
CA VAL A 138 -16.47 -10.36 -21.55
C VAL A 138 -17.22 -9.04 -21.78
N ASP A 139 -16.58 -7.90 -21.57
CA ASP A 139 -17.21 -6.58 -21.79
C ASP A 139 -17.56 -6.37 -23.27
N ARG A 140 -16.63 -6.72 -24.17
CA ARG A 140 -16.87 -6.69 -25.62
C ARG A 140 -17.93 -7.71 -26.05
N ALA A 141 -17.94 -8.89 -25.45
CA ALA A 141 -18.95 -9.92 -25.68
C ALA A 141 -20.34 -9.43 -25.27
N ALA A 142 -20.46 -8.82 -24.10
CA ALA A 142 -21.71 -8.27 -23.58
C ALA A 142 -22.25 -7.18 -24.51
N ALA A 143 -21.42 -6.20 -24.89
CA ALA A 143 -21.78 -5.15 -25.83
C ALA A 143 -22.20 -5.71 -27.20
N LEU A 144 -21.48 -6.71 -27.70
CA LEU A 144 -21.80 -7.38 -28.97
C LEU A 144 -23.12 -8.16 -28.89
N SER A 145 -23.33 -8.92 -27.81
CA SER A 145 -24.57 -9.67 -27.59
C SER A 145 -25.77 -8.74 -27.43
N GLU A 146 -25.63 -7.64 -26.71
CA GLU A 146 -26.69 -6.64 -26.55
C GLU A 146 -27.13 -6.05 -27.89
N ARG A 147 -26.18 -5.78 -28.80
CA ARG A 147 -26.47 -5.26 -30.15
C ARG A 147 -27.00 -6.34 -31.09
N LEU A 148 -26.39 -7.53 -31.11
CA LEU A 148 -26.77 -8.61 -32.03
C LEU A 148 -28.12 -9.25 -31.68
N GLY A 149 -28.51 -9.30 -30.40
CA GLY A 149 -29.75 -9.96 -29.96
C GLY A 149 -31.02 -9.43 -30.66
N PRO A 150 -31.32 -8.11 -30.58
CA PRO A 150 -32.44 -7.50 -31.28
C PRO A 150 -32.35 -7.66 -32.80
N LEU A 151 -31.17 -7.45 -33.37
CA LEU A 151 -30.95 -7.58 -34.81
C LEU A 151 -31.21 -8.99 -35.32
N LEU A 152 -30.78 -10.03 -34.59
CA LEU A 152 -31.03 -11.43 -34.92
C LEU A 152 -32.53 -11.75 -34.86
N ALA A 153 -33.27 -11.16 -33.92
CA ALA A 153 -34.73 -11.31 -33.85
C ALA A 153 -35.42 -10.68 -35.06
N ASP A 154 -35.01 -9.47 -35.46
CA ASP A 154 -35.53 -8.76 -36.63
C ASP A 154 -35.13 -9.43 -37.96
N ALA A 155 -33.95 -10.05 -38.02
CA ALA A 155 -33.45 -10.79 -39.18
C ALA A 155 -34.10 -12.17 -39.36
N ARG A 156 -34.89 -12.68 -38.39
CA ARG A 156 -35.53 -14.01 -38.46
C ARG A 156 -36.26 -14.30 -39.78
N PRO A 157 -37.03 -13.39 -40.38
CA PRO A 157 -37.69 -13.65 -41.67
C PRO A 157 -36.71 -13.94 -42.80
N ALA A 158 -35.51 -13.35 -42.78
CA ALA A 158 -34.49 -13.52 -43.81
C ALA A 158 -33.80 -14.90 -43.77
N THR A 159 -34.03 -15.70 -42.72
CA THR A 159 -33.44 -17.05 -42.57
C THR A 159 -34.03 -18.09 -43.53
N GLY A 160 -35.16 -17.80 -44.21
CA GLY A 160 -35.76 -18.75 -45.15
C GLY A 160 -36.72 -18.10 -46.12
N ARG A 161 -36.72 -18.57 -47.38
CA ARG A 161 -37.52 -17.99 -48.47
C ARG A 161 -39.02 -17.92 -48.15
N PHE A 162 -39.60 -18.97 -47.55
CA PHE A 162 -41.01 -19.00 -47.15
C PHE A 162 -41.33 -18.04 -46.00
N ARG A 163 -40.45 -17.92 -45.00
CA ARG A 163 -40.62 -16.97 -43.88
C ARG A 163 -40.55 -15.52 -44.35
N MET A 164 -39.65 -15.25 -45.29
CA MET A 164 -39.54 -13.95 -45.92
C MET A 164 -40.80 -13.66 -46.75
N LEU A 165 -41.34 -14.63 -47.49
CA LEU A 165 -42.54 -14.44 -48.31
C LEU A 165 -43.77 -14.09 -47.47
N LEU A 166 -43.95 -14.77 -46.33
CA LEU A 166 -45.04 -14.59 -45.37
C LEU A 166 -44.92 -13.31 -44.51
N ALA A 167 -43.77 -12.64 -44.52
CA ALA A 167 -43.57 -11.40 -43.77
C ALA A 167 -44.19 -10.19 -44.50
N GLY A 168 -44.85 -9.31 -43.74
CA GLY A 168 -45.36 -8.03 -44.24
C GLY A 168 -44.24 -7.09 -44.72
N ARG A 169 -44.59 -6.05 -45.50
CA ARG A 169 -43.63 -5.13 -46.14
C ARG A 169 -42.67 -4.47 -45.15
N GLU A 170 -43.17 -4.01 -44.00
CA GLU A 170 -42.34 -3.42 -42.94
C GLU A 170 -41.40 -4.44 -42.28
N LYS A 171 -41.87 -5.68 -42.04
CA LYS A 171 -41.03 -6.75 -41.47
C LYS A 171 -39.92 -7.16 -42.45
N LYS A 172 -40.20 -7.18 -43.76
CA LYS A 172 -39.20 -7.43 -44.80
C LYS A 172 -38.12 -6.34 -44.81
N ALA A 173 -38.52 -5.08 -44.73
CA ALA A 173 -37.58 -3.96 -44.70
C ALA A 173 -36.68 -4.00 -43.46
N ARG A 174 -37.27 -4.21 -42.27
CA ARG A 174 -36.52 -4.40 -41.01
C ARG A 174 -35.57 -5.58 -41.06
N ALA A 175 -36.00 -6.73 -41.58
CA ALA A 175 -35.14 -7.91 -41.69
C ALA A 175 -33.92 -7.67 -42.60
N LEU A 176 -34.07 -6.95 -43.71
CA LEU A 176 -32.96 -6.62 -44.61
C LEU A 176 -32.00 -5.59 -44.00
N ALA A 177 -32.53 -4.58 -43.31
CA ALA A 177 -31.72 -3.61 -42.56
C ALA A 177 -30.91 -4.32 -41.47
N ALA A 178 -31.56 -5.19 -40.69
CA ALA A 178 -30.91 -5.97 -39.64
C ALA A 178 -29.81 -6.89 -40.18
N VAL A 179 -30.02 -7.56 -41.33
CA VAL A 179 -28.96 -8.38 -41.96
C VAL A 179 -27.76 -7.54 -42.38
N THR A 180 -27.99 -6.31 -42.86
CA THR A 180 -26.90 -5.40 -43.26
C THR A 180 -26.09 -4.95 -42.05
N GLU A 181 -26.77 -4.58 -40.97
CA GLU A 181 -26.12 -4.17 -39.72
C GLU A 181 -25.38 -5.32 -39.03
N ILE A 182 -25.95 -6.54 -39.03
CA ILE A 182 -25.27 -7.75 -38.54
C ILE A 182 -23.96 -7.99 -39.30
N ARG A 183 -23.97 -7.83 -40.64
CA ARG A 183 -22.74 -7.98 -41.44
C ARG A 183 -21.68 -6.97 -41.04
N SER A 184 -22.03 -5.68 -40.94
CA SER A 184 -21.08 -4.64 -40.48
C SER A 184 -20.48 -4.99 -39.12
N LEU A 185 -21.32 -5.40 -38.17
CA LEU A 185 -20.89 -5.76 -36.82
C LEU A 185 -19.96 -6.97 -36.78
N VAL A 186 -20.26 -7.98 -37.59
CA VAL A 186 -19.43 -9.19 -37.69
C VAL A 186 -18.10 -8.86 -38.36
N ASP A 187 -18.11 -8.09 -39.45
CA ASP A 187 -16.89 -7.69 -40.16
C ASP A 187 -15.97 -6.83 -39.27
N GLU A 188 -16.54 -5.87 -38.53
CA GLU A 188 -15.82 -5.06 -37.53
C GLU A 188 -15.21 -5.95 -36.43
N ALA A 189 -15.96 -6.93 -35.93
CA ALA A 189 -15.51 -7.85 -34.90
C ALA A 189 -14.38 -8.78 -35.40
N GLU A 190 -14.46 -9.26 -36.64
CA GLU A 190 -13.42 -10.08 -37.26
C GLU A 190 -12.13 -9.28 -37.48
N GLN A 191 -12.23 -8.04 -37.98
CA GLN A 191 -11.06 -7.16 -38.13
C GLN A 191 -10.38 -6.85 -36.78
N ALA A 192 -11.15 -6.83 -35.70
CA ALA A 192 -10.63 -6.64 -34.35
C ALA A 192 -10.10 -7.94 -33.69
N GLY A 193 -10.15 -9.10 -34.38
CA GLY A 193 -9.74 -10.40 -33.84
C GLY A 193 -10.59 -10.86 -32.64
N LEU A 194 -11.85 -10.42 -32.59
CA LEU A 194 -12.74 -10.71 -31.47
C LEU A 194 -13.08 -12.21 -31.34
N PRO A 195 -13.34 -12.98 -32.41
CA PRO A 195 -13.67 -14.40 -32.29
C PRO A 195 -12.60 -15.22 -31.55
N GLU A 196 -11.33 -15.02 -31.91
CA GLU A 196 -10.19 -15.68 -31.29
C GLU A 196 -10.06 -15.28 -29.82
N LEU A 197 -10.23 -13.99 -29.53
CA LEU A 197 -10.19 -13.45 -28.17
C LEU A 197 -11.33 -14.00 -27.29
N LEU A 198 -12.55 -14.15 -27.84
CA LEU A 198 -13.68 -14.77 -27.14
C LEU A 198 -13.43 -16.25 -26.85
N ALA A 199 -12.91 -16.99 -27.83
CA ALA A 199 -12.61 -18.41 -27.68
C ALA A 199 -11.51 -18.64 -26.63
N GLN A 200 -10.43 -17.85 -26.70
CA GLN A 200 -9.33 -17.93 -25.76
C GLN A 200 -9.80 -17.62 -24.33
N ALA A 201 -10.55 -16.53 -24.14
CA ALA A 201 -11.08 -16.16 -22.83
C ALA A 201 -12.01 -17.24 -22.24
N SER A 202 -12.83 -17.90 -23.06
CA SER A 202 -13.69 -18.99 -22.60
C SER A 202 -12.87 -20.21 -22.17
N VAL A 203 -11.83 -20.58 -22.92
CA VAL A 203 -10.91 -21.67 -22.54
C VAL A 203 -10.22 -21.36 -21.22
N ASP A 204 -9.74 -20.12 -21.03
CA ASP A 204 -9.04 -19.73 -19.80
C ASP A 204 -9.99 -19.74 -18.58
N LEU A 205 -11.24 -19.29 -18.73
CA LEU A 205 -12.26 -19.35 -17.68
C LEU A 205 -12.73 -20.78 -17.33
N LEU A 206 -12.47 -21.75 -18.20
CA LEU A 206 -12.77 -23.16 -17.94
C LEU A 206 -11.58 -23.94 -17.37
N ARG A 207 -10.39 -23.33 -17.37
CA ARG A 207 -9.16 -23.96 -16.86
C ARG A 207 -9.02 -23.69 -15.37
N GLY A 208 -9.15 -24.75 -14.56
CA GLY A 208 -8.84 -24.72 -13.13
C GLY A 208 -7.36 -25.00 -12.82
N PRO A 209 -6.92 -24.77 -11.57
CA PRO A 209 -5.57 -25.14 -11.14
C PRO A 209 -5.36 -26.66 -11.23
N SER A 210 -4.11 -27.09 -11.45
CA SER A 210 -3.78 -28.52 -11.52
C SER A 210 -3.87 -29.24 -10.16
N SER A 211 -3.77 -28.49 -9.06
CA SER A 211 -3.91 -29.00 -7.68
C SER A 211 -4.08 -27.84 -6.69
N ASP A 212 -4.51 -28.15 -5.46
CA ASP A 212 -4.62 -27.18 -4.35
C ASP A 212 -3.26 -26.52 -4.07
N ILE A 213 -2.17 -27.29 -4.07
CA ILE A 213 -0.82 -26.79 -3.83
C ILE A 213 -0.42 -25.77 -4.91
N ALA A 214 -0.71 -26.06 -6.19
CA ALA A 214 -0.41 -25.14 -7.28
C ALA A 214 -1.18 -23.82 -7.13
N ALA A 215 -2.45 -23.89 -6.72
CA ALA A 215 -3.27 -22.69 -6.48
C ALA A 215 -2.75 -21.84 -5.31
N TRP A 216 -2.28 -22.48 -4.23
CA TRP A 216 -1.71 -21.78 -3.08
C TRP A 216 -0.34 -21.15 -3.38
N VAL A 217 0.55 -21.85 -4.08
CA VAL A 217 1.84 -21.28 -4.52
C VAL A 217 1.60 -20.07 -5.41
N ASP A 218 0.65 -20.17 -6.33
CA ASP A 218 0.28 -19.06 -7.20
C ASP A 218 -0.34 -17.89 -6.43
N PHE A 219 -1.23 -18.17 -5.47
CA PHE A 219 -1.77 -17.16 -4.55
C PHE A 219 -0.66 -16.44 -3.79
N GLU A 220 0.33 -17.14 -3.25
CA GLU A 220 1.45 -16.49 -2.53
C GLU A 220 2.24 -15.53 -3.43
N LEU A 221 2.46 -15.90 -4.69
CA LEU A 221 3.20 -15.09 -5.65
C LEU A 221 2.39 -13.90 -6.19
N ARG A 222 1.07 -14.06 -6.35
CA ARG A 222 0.16 -13.09 -6.99
C ARG A 222 -0.97 -12.61 -6.08
N SER A 223 -0.79 -12.66 -4.76
CA SER A 223 -1.83 -12.37 -3.76
C SER A 223 -2.52 -11.03 -3.97
N ALA A 224 -1.77 -10.02 -4.42
CA ALA A 224 -2.31 -8.70 -4.74
C ALA A 224 -3.40 -8.76 -5.83
N GLU A 225 -3.27 -9.63 -6.83
CA GLU A 225 -4.24 -9.81 -7.92
C GLU A 225 -5.49 -10.52 -7.40
N TYR A 226 -5.33 -11.57 -6.60
CA TYR A 226 -6.41 -12.29 -5.93
C TYR A 226 -7.25 -11.38 -5.04
N TYR A 227 -6.61 -10.59 -4.17
CA TYR A 227 -7.32 -9.67 -3.29
C TYR A 227 -7.98 -8.52 -4.05
N SER A 228 -7.38 -8.06 -5.15
CA SER A 228 -8.01 -7.05 -6.02
C SER A 228 -9.31 -7.57 -6.63
N LEU A 229 -9.27 -8.80 -7.14
CA LEU A 229 -10.43 -9.48 -7.69
C LEU A 229 -11.49 -9.78 -6.61
N LEU A 230 -11.07 -10.19 -5.42
CA LEU A 230 -11.97 -10.45 -4.30
C LEU A 230 -12.72 -9.19 -3.86
N ALA A 231 -12.02 -8.06 -3.74
CA ALA A 231 -12.61 -6.76 -3.45
C ALA A 231 -13.64 -6.35 -4.52
N GLU A 232 -13.31 -6.58 -5.78
CA GLU A 232 -14.21 -6.31 -6.89
C GLU A 232 -15.49 -7.16 -6.86
N ILE A 233 -15.35 -8.48 -6.69
CA ILE A 233 -16.49 -9.42 -6.71
C ILE A 233 -17.41 -9.24 -5.50
N SER A 234 -16.83 -8.91 -4.35
CA SER A 234 -17.56 -8.62 -3.12
C SER A 234 -18.31 -7.28 -3.19
N GLY A 235 -17.96 -6.40 -4.14
CA GLY A 235 -18.56 -5.07 -4.28
C GLY A 235 -18.27 -4.14 -3.10
N ARG A 236 -17.26 -4.48 -2.29
CA ARG A 236 -16.91 -3.74 -1.08
C ARG A 236 -15.85 -2.72 -1.41
N LEU A 237 -16.25 -1.47 -1.33
CA LEU A 237 -15.31 -0.38 -1.23
C LEU A 237 -14.89 -0.31 0.25
N PRO A 238 -13.59 -0.23 0.59
CA PRO A 238 -13.17 0.27 1.91
C PRO A 238 -13.90 1.60 2.18
N ASP A 239 -14.05 2.00 3.46
CA ASP A 239 -14.74 3.23 3.86
C ASP A 239 -14.57 4.30 2.77
N ALA A 240 -15.66 4.57 2.02
CA ALA A 240 -15.54 5.27 0.74
C ALA A 240 -14.89 6.64 0.95
N ALA A 241 -15.18 7.28 2.08
CA ALA A 241 -14.53 8.53 2.47
C ALA A 241 -13.02 8.37 2.67
N ALA A 242 -12.58 7.28 3.30
CA ALA A 242 -11.16 7.01 3.53
C ALA A 242 -10.42 6.58 2.24
N ALA A 243 -11.07 5.77 1.39
CA ALA A 243 -10.54 5.37 0.07
C ALA A 243 -10.39 6.57 -0.89
N GLU A 244 -11.21 7.60 -0.71
CA GLU A 244 -11.18 8.87 -1.43
C GLU A 244 -10.30 9.92 -0.73
N GLY A 245 -9.68 9.60 0.41
CA GLY A 245 -8.78 10.50 1.15
C GLY A 245 -9.48 11.69 1.81
N PHE A 246 -10.78 11.54 2.12
CA PHE A 246 -11.65 12.55 2.73
C PHE A 246 -11.73 13.85 1.92
N LEU A 247 -11.70 13.73 0.59
CA LEU A 247 -11.84 14.87 -0.31
C LEU A 247 -13.24 15.51 -0.18
N PRO A 248 -13.36 16.83 -0.40
CA PRO A 248 -14.66 17.48 -0.55
C PRO A 248 -15.48 16.83 -1.67
N GLU A 249 -16.78 16.69 -1.47
CA GLU A 249 -17.70 15.98 -2.39
C GLU A 249 -17.61 16.46 -3.83
N GLU A 250 -17.47 17.77 -4.05
CA GLU A 250 -17.32 18.37 -5.38
C GLU A 250 -16.10 17.82 -6.13
N ILE A 251 -14.97 17.66 -5.42
CA ILE A 251 -13.76 17.09 -5.99
C ILE A 251 -13.95 15.59 -6.19
N ALA A 252 -14.49 14.89 -5.20
CA ALA A 252 -14.71 13.45 -5.26
C ALA A 252 -15.59 13.05 -6.47
N GLU A 253 -16.69 13.78 -6.72
CA GLU A 253 -17.56 13.55 -7.89
C GLU A 253 -16.83 13.78 -9.22
N ARG A 254 -16.04 14.85 -9.33
CA ARG A 254 -15.21 15.11 -10.52
C ARG A 254 -14.21 13.97 -10.76
N VAL A 255 -13.66 13.40 -9.69
CA VAL A 255 -12.74 12.26 -9.78
C VAL A 255 -13.47 10.98 -10.15
N ARG A 256 -14.67 10.73 -9.60
CA ARG A 256 -15.47 9.53 -9.92
C ARG A 256 -15.89 9.50 -11.39
N THR A 257 -16.22 10.66 -11.96
CA THR A 257 -16.64 10.81 -13.36
C THR A 257 -15.48 10.85 -14.36
N GLN A 258 -14.24 11.10 -13.91
CA GLN A 258 -13.05 11.07 -14.76
C GLN A 258 -12.84 9.66 -15.35
N GLN A 259 -12.80 9.57 -16.68
CA GLN A 259 -12.51 8.31 -17.36
C GLN A 259 -11.06 7.88 -17.14
N LEU A 260 -10.85 6.57 -17.09
CA LEU A 260 -9.54 5.95 -17.00
C LEU A 260 -9.46 4.83 -18.04
N ASP A 261 -8.74 5.10 -19.11
CA ASP A 261 -8.47 4.15 -20.21
C ASP A 261 -7.43 3.11 -19.73
N ASP A 262 -7.76 1.83 -19.88
CA ASP A 262 -6.93 0.70 -19.48
C ASP A 262 -6.30 -0.07 -20.66
N SER A 263 -6.51 0.39 -21.90
CA SER A 263 -6.07 -0.30 -23.13
C SER A 263 -4.57 -0.58 -23.19
N ARG A 264 -3.75 0.33 -22.63
CA ARG A 264 -2.28 0.22 -22.57
C ARG A 264 -1.74 -0.28 -21.23
N ARG A 265 -2.60 -0.70 -20.31
CA ARG A 265 -2.26 -1.24 -18.99
C ARG A 265 -2.39 -2.77 -19.01
N ARG A 266 -1.46 -3.47 -18.33
CA ARG A 266 -1.41 -4.95 -18.28
C ARG A 266 -1.87 -5.55 -16.95
N VAL A 267 -2.24 -4.71 -15.98
CA VAL A 267 -2.63 -5.14 -14.63
C VAL A 267 -3.95 -4.51 -14.23
N SER A 268 -4.70 -5.13 -13.32
CA SER A 268 -5.87 -4.51 -12.71
C SER A 268 -5.48 -3.51 -11.62
N LEU A 269 -6.34 -2.53 -11.36
CA LEU A 269 -6.19 -1.59 -10.24
C LEU A 269 -7.23 -1.89 -9.18
N ARG A 270 -6.86 -1.67 -7.92
CA ARG A 270 -7.84 -1.62 -6.82
C ARG A 270 -8.68 -0.35 -6.90
N GLY A 271 -9.85 -0.34 -6.26
CA GLY A 271 -10.77 0.81 -6.26
C GLY A 271 -10.08 2.12 -5.85
N TYR A 272 -9.33 2.11 -4.74
CA TYR A 272 -8.57 3.28 -4.31
C TYR A 272 -7.45 3.65 -5.32
N GLN A 273 -6.77 2.68 -5.93
CA GLN A 273 -5.72 2.97 -6.93
C GLN A 273 -6.29 3.61 -8.19
N ALA A 274 -7.44 3.12 -8.66
CA ALA A 274 -8.17 3.70 -9.77
C ALA A 274 -8.64 5.13 -9.45
N PHE A 275 -9.18 5.35 -8.23
CA PHE A 275 -9.55 6.67 -7.76
C PHE A 275 -8.35 7.63 -7.72
N GLY A 276 -7.20 7.17 -7.22
CA GLY A 276 -5.98 7.98 -7.18
C GLY A 276 -5.46 8.32 -8.57
N ALA A 277 -5.48 7.39 -9.51
CA ALA A 277 -5.14 7.67 -10.91
C ALA A 277 -6.10 8.70 -11.54
N ARG A 278 -7.41 8.56 -11.32
CA ARG A 278 -8.42 9.54 -11.75
C ARG A 278 -8.22 10.91 -11.11
N PHE A 279 -7.80 10.96 -9.85
CA PHE A 279 -7.48 12.22 -9.16
C PHE A 279 -6.34 12.96 -9.85
N VAL A 280 -5.26 12.28 -10.20
CA VAL A 280 -4.14 12.86 -10.98
C VAL A 280 -4.62 13.38 -12.33
N LEU A 281 -5.51 12.64 -13.02
CA LEU A 281 -6.03 13.04 -14.33
C LEU A 281 -6.95 14.27 -14.25
N ALA A 282 -7.84 14.31 -13.25
CA ALA A 282 -8.80 15.37 -13.05
C ALA A 282 -8.13 16.70 -12.62
N GLN A 283 -7.12 16.63 -11.74
CA GLN A 283 -6.48 17.81 -11.14
C GLN A 283 -5.21 18.27 -11.86
N ARG A 284 -4.62 17.41 -12.71
CA ARG A 284 -3.42 17.68 -13.55
C ARG A 284 -2.10 17.85 -12.78
N LYS A 285 -2.03 18.74 -11.79
CA LYS A 285 -0.83 19.02 -10.97
C LYS A 285 -1.11 18.70 -9.50
N VAL A 286 -0.59 17.56 -9.02
CA VAL A 286 -0.94 17.03 -7.70
C VAL A 286 0.23 16.38 -6.96
N ILE A 287 0.05 16.26 -5.66
CA ILE A 287 0.83 15.45 -4.73
C ILE A 287 0.00 14.22 -4.34
N LEU A 288 0.49 13.03 -4.69
CA LEU A 288 -0.02 11.76 -4.20
C LEU A 288 0.77 11.34 -2.96
N GLY A 289 0.15 11.58 -1.80
CA GLY A 289 0.67 11.37 -0.46
C GLY A 289 0.33 10.03 0.18
N ASP A 290 -0.17 9.06 -0.59
CA ASP A 290 -0.51 7.73 -0.08
C ASP A 290 0.62 7.12 0.76
N GLU A 291 0.27 6.39 1.80
CA GLU A 291 1.22 5.65 2.61
C GLU A 291 2.08 4.68 1.78
N MET A 292 3.24 4.32 2.33
CA MET A 292 4.12 3.35 1.69
C MET A 292 3.43 1.99 1.58
N GLY A 293 3.60 1.32 0.43
CA GLY A 293 2.94 0.03 0.19
C GLY A 293 1.62 0.09 -0.58
N LEU A 294 0.98 1.25 -0.73
CA LEU A 294 -0.30 1.42 -1.47
C LEU A 294 -0.19 1.43 -3.01
N GLY A 295 1.00 1.19 -3.56
CA GLY A 295 1.17 1.11 -5.01
C GLY A 295 1.10 2.45 -5.75
N LYS A 296 1.69 3.52 -5.21
CA LYS A 296 1.80 4.83 -5.91
C LYS A 296 2.39 4.70 -7.32
N THR A 297 3.39 3.83 -7.50
CA THR A 297 4.01 3.54 -8.80
C THR A 297 2.98 2.99 -9.80
N ILE A 298 2.09 2.07 -9.40
CA ILE A 298 1.10 1.54 -10.33
C ILE A 298 0.02 2.56 -10.68
N GLN A 299 -0.35 3.44 -9.75
CA GLN A 299 -1.24 4.56 -10.01
C GLN A 299 -0.62 5.51 -11.05
N ALA A 300 0.66 5.87 -10.91
CA ALA A 300 1.38 6.67 -11.89
C ALA A 300 1.46 5.99 -13.27
N ILE A 301 1.74 4.69 -13.32
CA ILE A 301 1.76 3.92 -14.58
C ILE A 301 0.39 3.91 -15.24
N ALA A 302 -0.69 3.81 -14.47
CA ALA A 302 -2.04 3.89 -15.02
C ALA A 302 -2.34 5.26 -15.66
N VAL A 303 -1.89 6.36 -15.04
CA VAL A 303 -2.01 7.71 -15.61
C VAL A 303 -1.19 7.82 -16.90
N LEU A 304 0.06 7.32 -16.91
CA LEU A 304 0.91 7.29 -18.10
C LEU A 304 0.26 6.50 -19.25
N ALA A 305 -0.28 5.32 -18.95
CA ALA A 305 -0.94 4.46 -19.93
C ALA A 305 -2.20 5.11 -20.52
N HIS A 306 -3.01 5.76 -19.70
CA HIS A 306 -4.20 6.49 -20.14
C HIS A 306 -3.83 7.66 -21.05
N LEU A 307 -2.89 8.52 -20.65
CA LEU A 307 -2.46 9.65 -21.49
C LEU A 307 -1.85 9.18 -22.81
N ALA A 308 -1.17 8.03 -22.80
CA ALA A 308 -0.65 7.43 -24.02
C ALA A 308 -1.74 6.88 -24.94
N ALA A 309 -2.88 6.42 -24.38
CA ALA A 309 -4.05 6.06 -25.16
C ALA A 309 -4.73 7.30 -25.78
N GLU A 310 -4.69 8.45 -25.10
CA GLU A 310 -5.14 9.75 -25.62
C GLU A 310 -4.17 10.39 -26.65
N GLY A 311 -3.05 9.74 -26.96
CA GLY A 311 -2.11 10.17 -27.99
C GLY A 311 -0.87 10.92 -27.49
N GLN A 312 -0.70 11.10 -26.18
CA GLN A 312 0.54 11.63 -25.61
C GLN A 312 1.68 10.61 -25.79
N SER A 313 2.87 11.08 -26.16
CA SER A 313 3.99 10.17 -26.47
C SER A 313 5.22 10.35 -25.59
N HIS A 314 5.39 11.47 -24.89
CA HIS A 314 6.58 11.74 -24.10
C HIS A 314 6.24 11.96 -22.63
N PHE A 315 6.89 11.18 -21.76
CA PHE A 315 6.72 11.25 -20.31
C PHE A 315 8.08 11.23 -19.61
N MET A 316 8.16 11.86 -18.43
CA MET A 316 9.39 11.91 -17.63
C MET A 316 9.12 11.45 -16.19
N VAL A 317 9.94 10.52 -15.70
CA VAL A 317 9.95 10.06 -14.31
C VAL A 317 11.30 10.43 -13.68
N VAL A 318 11.26 11.17 -12.59
CA VAL A 318 12.42 11.59 -11.80
C VAL A 318 12.35 10.89 -10.45
N CYS A 319 13.36 10.10 -10.11
CA CYS A 319 13.35 9.28 -8.91
C CYS A 319 14.75 9.14 -8.27
N PRO A 320 14.87 8.67 -7.02
CA PRO A 320 16.17 8.30 -6.46
C PRO A 320 16.88 7.20 -7.27
N ALA A 321 18.21 7.22 -7.31
CA ALA A 321 19.00 6.25 -8.07
C ALA A 321 18.72 4.78 -7.66
N SER A 322 18.31 4.54 -6.41
CA SER A 322 17.98 3.22 -5.89
C SER A 322 16.69 2.62 -6.47
N VAL A 323 15.72 3.44 -6.90
CA VAL A 323 14.42 2.96 -7.45
C VAL A 323 14.36 2.99 -8.97
N LEU A 324 15.40 3.49 -9.64
CA LEU A 324 15.43 3.63 -11.09
C LEU A 324 15.18 2.29 -11.81
N VAL A 325 15.84 1.23 -11.35
CA VAL A 325 15.69 -0.13 -11.92
C VAL A 325 14.27 -0.66 -11.67
N ASN A 326 13.72 -0.41 -10.47
CA ASN A 326 12.37 -0.82 -10.11
C ASN A 326 11.32 -0.15 -11.01
N TRP A 327 11.43 1.17 -11.23
CA TRP A 327 10.56 1.90 -12.15
C TRP A 327 10.59 1.32 -13.57
N THR A 328 11.79 1.02 -14.07
CA THR A 328 11.96 0.45 -15.41
C THR A 328 11.22 -0.89 -15.54
N ARG A 329 11.44 -1.81 -14.59
CA ARG A 329 10.77 -3.12 -14.54
C ARG A 329 9.25 -3.00 -14.41
N GLU A 330 8.76 -2.13 -13.53
CA GLU A 330 7.32 -1.96 -13.29
C GLU A 330 6.61 -1.39 -14.54
N ILE A 331 7.21 -0.41 -15.23
CA ILE A 331 6.64 0.12 -16.48
C ILE A 331 6.53 -0.98 -17.54
N GLU A 332 7.60 -1.76 -17.74
CA GLU A 332 7.64 -2.85 -18.72
C GLU A 332 6.65 -3.98 -18.39
N ALA A 333 6.58 -4.36 -17.11
CA ALA A 333 5.72 -5.45 -16.66
C ALA A 333 4.24 -5.06 -16.66
N ARG A 334 3.92 -3.82 -16.27
CA ARG A 334 2.54 -3.39 -15.98
C ARG A 334 1.89 -2.56 -17.09
N SER A 335 2.62 -2.23 -18.16
CA SER A 335 2.09 -1.46 -19.28
C SER A 335 2.68 -1.90 -20.63
N ALA A 336 2.09 -1.41 -21.72
CA ALA A 336 2.64 -1.56 -23.07
C ALA A 336 3.59 -0.41 -23.47
N LEU A 337 3.98 0.44 -22.51
CA LEU A 337 4.78 1.64 -22.78
C LEU A 337 6.25 1.31 -22.96
N ARG A 338 6.88 2.00 -23.91
CA ARG A 338 8.33 2.00 -24.08
C ARG A 338 9.00 2.77 -22.93
N VAL A 339 9.98 2.16 -22.28
CA VAL A 339 10.77 2.81 -21.21
C VAL A 339 12.21 3.05 -21.65
N MET A 340 12.85 4.07 -21.08
CA MET A 340 14.26 4.35 -21.31
C MET A 340 14.95 4.96 -20.10
N VAL A 341 16.09 4.38 -19.74
CA VAL A 341 16.93 4.86 -18.65
C VAL A 341 17.80 6.01 -19.13
N LEU A 342 17.60 7.18 -18.54
CA LEU A 342 18.32 8.42 -18.84
C LEU A 342 19.37 8.67 -17.75
N HIS A 343 20.23 7.69 -17.52
CA HIS A 343 21.28 7.72 -16.50
C HIS A 343 22.56 7.05 -17.00
N GLY A 344 23.69 7.35 -16.36
CA GLY A 344 25.00 6.80 -16.75
C GLY A 344 25.72 7.59 -17.85
N PRO A 345 26.76 7.00 -18.46
CA PRO A 345 27.60 7.66 -19.47
C PRO A 345 26.81 8.00 -20.75
N ASP A 346 25.95 7.09 -21.20
CA ASP A 346 25.20 7.21 -22.47
C ASP A 346 23.88 8.00 -22.35
N ARG A 347 23.66 8.65 -21.20
CA ARG A 347 22.38 9.31 -20.87
C ARG A 347 21.92 10.35 -21.91
N HIS A 348 22.84 11.04 -22.58
CA HIS A 348 22.49 12.04 -23.60
C HIS A 348 22.06 11.38 -24.92
N HIS A 349 22.65 10.23 -25.27
CA HIS A 349 22.22 9.44 -26.42
C HIS A 349 20.82 8.86 -26.18
N ALA A 350 20.60 8.31 -24.99
CA ALA A 350 19.28 7.86 -24.54
C ALA A 350 18.26 9.02 -24.56
N PHE A 351 18.64 10.22 -24.10
CA PHE A 351 17.74 11.37 -24.14
C PHE A 351 17.37 11.80 -25.57
N ALA A 352 18.32 11.79 -26.50
CA ALA A 352 18.05 12.11 -27.90
C ALA A 352 17.10 11.08 -28.53
N ASP A 353 17.29 9.80 -28.23
CA ASP A 353 16.41 8.73 -28.68
C ASP A 353 15.01 8.79 -28.05
N TRP A 354 14.92 9.20 -26.78
CA TRP A 354 13.65 9.45 -26.10
C TRP A 354 12.89 10.58 -26.78
N LYS A 355 13.59 11.68 -27.07
CA LYS A 355 13.02 12.84 -27.74
C LYS A 355 12.49 12.50 -29.13
N GLY A 356 13.20 11.65 -29.89
CA GLY A 356 12.80 11.26 -31.24
C GLY A 356 11.62 10.28 -31.32
N ARG A 357 11.56 9.28 -30.41
CA ARG A 357 10.58 8.18 -30.51
C ARG A 357 9.50 8.16 -29.42
N GLY A 358 9.62 9.02 -28.41
CA GLY A 358 8.75 9.00 -27.25
C GLY A 358 8.98 7.79 -26.34
N GLY A 359 8.10 7.66 -25.36
CA GLY A 359 8.14 6.71 -24.25
C GLY A 359 8.31 7.41 -22.90
N VAL A 360 8.59 6.60 -21.88
CA VAL A 360 8.82 7.03 -20.51
C VAL A 360 10.32 7.13 -20.26
N GLY A 361 10.84 8.35 -20.14
CA GLY A 361 12.21 8.60 -19.71
C GLY A 361 12.31 8.48 -18.19
N VAL A 362 13.17 7.61 -17.68
CA VAL A 362 13.40 7.42 -16.24
C VAL A 362 14.79 7.94 -15.88
N THR A 363 14.86 8.95 -15.02
CA THR A 363 16.10 9.61 -14.63
C THR A 363 16.18 9.87 -13.12
N THR A 364 17.33 10.38 -12.69
CA THR A 364 17.56 10.80 -11.31
C THR A 364 17.55 12.31 -11.16
N PHE A 365 17.29 12.82 -9.95
CA PHE A 365 17.32 14.26 -9.66
C PHE A 365 18.61 14.94 -10.12
N ASP A 366 19.75 14.27 -9.95
CA ASP A 366 21.05 14.83 -10.36
C ASP A 366 21.25 14.80 -11.87
N ALA A 367 20.79 13.75 -12.54
CA ALA A 367 20.93 13.56 -13.99
C ALA A 367 19.98 14.47 -14.78
N LEU A 368 18.77 14.75 -14.26
CA LEU A 368 17.79 15.66 -14.87
C LEU A 368 18.39 17.03 -15.21
N ARG A 369 19.30 17.53 -14.38
CA ARG A 369 19.99 18.82 -14.56
C ARG A 369 20.82 18.89 -15.85
N GLY A 370 21.23 17.74 -16.37
CA GLY A 370 21.99 17.65 -17.62
C GLY A 370 21.11 17.73 -18.87
N PHE A 371 19.78 17.74 -18.72
CA PHE A 371 18.84 17.78 -19.84
C PHE A 371 18.16 19.14 -19.95
N PRO A 372 17.92 19.62 -21.19
CA PRO A 372 17.14 20.83 -21.40
C PRO A 372 15.70 20.60 -20.94
N ALA A 373 15.12 21.62 -20.29
CA ALA A 373 13.69 21.60 -19.98
C ALA A 373 12.86 21.48 -21.27
N PRO A 374 11.72 20.77 -21.24
CA PRO A 374 10.90 20.56 -22.42
C PRO A 374 10.28 21.86 -22.92
N GLY A 375 9.94 21.89 -24.20
CA GLY A 375 9.00 22.89 -24.72
C GLY A 375 7.64 22.76 -24.03
N GLY A 376 6.87 23.85 -24.00
CA GLY A 376 5.52 23.83 -23.41
C GLY A 376 4.66 22.75 -24.08
N GLY A 377 4.14 21.81 -23.29
CA GLY A 377 3.30 20.71 -23.78
C GLY A 377 4.05 19.58 -24.51
N GLU A 378 5.39 19.61 -24.60
CA GLU A 378 6.18 18.51 -25.20
C GLU A 378 6.13 17.24 -24.34
N VAL A 379 5.99 17.39 -23.02
CA VAL A 379 5.93 16.28 -22.06
C VAL A 379 4.54 16.22 -21.44
N GLY A 380 3.83 15.13 -21.68
CA GLY A 380 2.44 14.94 -21.25
C GLY A 380 2.28 14.72 -19.74
N LEU A 381 3.32 14.23 -19.05
CA LEU A 381 3.35 14.10 -17.58
C LEU A 381 4.79 14.08 -17.06
N LEU A 382 5.04 14.89 -16.02
CA LEU A 382 6.23 14.78 -15.17
C LEU A 382 5.87 14.08 -13.86
N VAL A 383 6.49 12.94 -13.59
CA VAL A 383 6.38 12.22 -12.30
C VAL A 383 7.64 12.47 -11.48
N VAL A 384 7.47 12.91 -10.23
CA VAL A 384 8.55 13.13 -9.27
C VAL A 384 8.34 12.20 -8.09
N ASP A 385 9.07 11.09 -8.09
CA ASP A 385 9.03 10.11 -7.01
C ASP A 385 9.95 10.52 -5.86
N GLU A 386 9.56 10.20 -4.62
CA GLU A 386 10.21 10.66 -3.40
C GLU A 386 10.42 12.19 -3.37
N ALA A 387 9.34 12.94 -3.66
CA ALA A 387 9.32 14.40 -3.76
C ALA A 387 9.82 15.13 -2.50
N HIS A 388 9.89 14.45 -1.35
CA HIS A 388 10.57 14.96 -0.15
C HIS A 388 12.04 15.35 -0.43
N SER A 389 12.66 14.77 -1.47
CA SER A 389 14.00 15.15 -1.95
C SER A 389 14.06 16.60 -2.47
N VAL A 390 12.97 17.20 -2.93
CA VAL A 390 12.95 18.55 -3.51
C VAL A 390 12.31 19.61 -2.62
N LYS A 391 12.14 19.33 -1.32
CA LYS A 391 11.51 20.25 -0.34
C LYS A 391 12.24 21.57 -0.07
N ASN A 392 13.54 21.66 -0.39
CA ASN A 392 14.34 22.86 -0.17
C ASN A 392 14.54 23.66 -1.48
N PRO A 393 13.84 24.80 -1.67
CA PRO A 393 13.84 25.55 -2.92
C PRO A 393 15.22 26.13 -3.30
N LYS A 394 16.14 26.25 -2.34
CA LYS A 394 17.50 26.74 -2.59
C LYS A 394 18.39 25.72 -3.29
N THR A 395 17.98 24.45 -3.33
CA THR A 395 18.81 23.38 -3.93
C THR A 395 18.65 23.34 -5.44
N LYS A 396 19.75 23.06 -6.17
CA LYS A 396 19.74 22.95 -7.64
C LYS A 396 18.74 21.91 -8.16
N ARG A 397 18.57 20.81 -7.41
CA ARG A 397 17.58 19.76 -7.72
C ARG A 397 16.15 20.30 -7.69
N SER A 398 15.80 21.07 -6.65
CA SER A 398 14.46 21.68 -6.52
C SER A 398 14.18 22.71 -7.61
N GLN A 399 15.19 23.55 -7.93
CA GLN A 399 15.07 24.54 -9.01
C GLN A 399 14.84 23.88 -10.38
N THR A 400 15.55 22.79 -10.66
CA THR A 400 15.41 22.05 -11.92
C THR A 400 14.04 21.38 -12.02
N VAL A 401 13.59 20.74 -10.94
CA VAL A 401 12.26 20.11 -10.90
C VAL A 401 11.16 21.16 -11.04
N ALA A 402 11.24 22.29 -10.34
CA ALA A 402 10.27 23.39 -10.47
C ALA A 402 10.18 23.90 -11.93
N LEU A 403 11.34 24.13 -12.58
CA LEU A 403 11.38 24.55 -13.99
C LEU A 403 10.71 23.53 -14.92
N TRP A 404 10.96 22.23 -14.72
CA TRP A 404 10.31 21.18 -15.50
C TRP A 404 8.79 21.14 -15.23
N THR A 405 8.37 21.23 -13.97
CA THR A 405 6.95 21.23 -13.58
C THR A 405 6.19 22.43 -14.16
N GLU A 406 6.84 23.59 -14.27
CA GLU A 406 6.27 24.78 -14.91
C GLU A 406 5.99 24.55 -16.41
N ARG A 407 6.91 23.84 -17.10
CA ARG A 407 6.82 23.58 -18.56
C ARG A 407 5.89 22.43 -18.94
N CYS A 408 5.54 21.58 -17.98
CA CYS A 408 4.61 20.48 -18.18
C CYS A 408 3.18 20.88 -17.81
N GLU A 409 2.21 20.45 -18.62
CA GLU A 409 0.79 20.66 -18.31
C GLU A 409 0.35 19.86 -17.08
N ARG A 410 0.94 18.67 -16.89
CA ARG A 410 0.63 17.75 -15.79
C ARG A 410 1.88 17.42 -14.98
N GLY A 411 1.71 17.36 -13.66
CA GLY A 411 2.77 17.07 -12.69
C GLY A 411 2.26 16.16 -11.57
N LEU A 412 2.92 15.05 -11.34
CA LEU A 412 2.60 14.10 -10.27
C LEU A 412 3.77 14.00 -9.30
N PHE A 413 3.63 14.58 -8.12
CA PHE A 413 4.62 14.45 -7.05
C PHE A 413 4.18 13.31 -6.13
N MET A 414 5.07 12.36 -5.85
CA MET A 414 4.77 11.22 -4.98
C MET A 414 5.65 11.25 -3.74
N THR A 415 5.05 11.07 -2.57
CA THR A 415 5.81 11.00 -1.31
C THR A 415 5.03 10.25 -0.24
N GLY A 416 5.70 9.33 0.49
CA GLY A 416 5.10 8.60 1.60
C GLY A 416 5.10 9.36 2.93
N THR A 417 5.89 10.43 3.05
CA THR A 417 6.05 11.21 4.30
C THR A 417 6.04 12.73 4.07
N PRO A 418 5.02 13.30 3.41
CA PRO A 418 5.02 14.72 3.01
C PRO A 418 5.18 15.71 4.17
N MET A 419 4.80 15.34 5.40
CA MET A 419 4.77 16.25 6.56
C MET A 419 5.88 16.04 7.58
N GLU A 420 6.89 15.23 7.27
CA GLU A 420 7.79 14.68 8.29
C GLU A 420 8.57 15.72 9.10
N ASN A 421 8.76 16.96 8.60
CA ASN A 421 9.61 17.92 9.32
C ASN A 421 9.23 19.42 9.27
N ARG A 422 8.12 19.87 8.67
CA ARG A 422 7.52 21.24 8.84
C ARG A 422 6.41 21.48 7.80
N VAL A 423 5.33 22.19 8.17
CA VAL A 423 4.31 22.70 7.22
C VAL A 423 4.95 23.55 6.10
N ALA A 424 6.02 24.27 6.41
CA ALA A 424 6.78 25.05 5.43
C ALA A 424 7.42 24.20 4.31
N GLU A 425 7.88 22.98 4.62
CA GLU A 425 8.45 22.07 3.61
C GLU A 425 7.37 21.58 2.65
N PHE A 426 6.19 21.24 3.19
CA PHE A 426 5.04 20.85 2.38
C PHE A 426 4.55 22.01 1.50
N ARG A 427 4.47 23.22 2.05
CA ARG A 427 4.09 24.43 1.29
C ARG A 427 5.01 24.67 0.09
N ASN A 428 6.32 24.40 0.22
CA ASN A 428 7.25 24.52 -0.91
C ASN A 428 6.93 23.54 -2.04
N LEU A 429 6.49 22.31 -1.72
CA LEU A 429 6.08 21.34 -2.75
C LEU A 429 4.77 21.76 -3.42
N VAL A 430 3.80 22.22 -2.63
CA VAL A 430 2.53 22.73 -3.14
C VAL A 430 2.76 23.91 -4.08
N ARG A 431 3.64 24.85 -3.72
CA ARG A 431 3.96 26.02 -4.55
C ARG A 431 4.52 25.67 -5.93
N MET A 432 5.19 24.54 -6.09
CA MET A 432 5.67 24.09 -7.41
C MET A 432 4.53 23.62 -8.33
N LEU A 433 3.37 23.29 -7.75
CA LEU A 433 2.22 22.73 -8.45
C LEU A 433 1.11 23.77 -8.63
N ASP A 434 0.82 24.54 -7.57
CA ASP A 434 -0.22 25.55 -7.52
C ASP A 434 0.17 26.65 -6.52
N GLU A 435 0.37 27.88 -7.03
CA GLU A 435 0.72 29.04 -6.21
C GLU A 435 -0.44 29.54 -5.36
N GLU A 436 -1.68 29.48 -5.86
CA GLU A 436 -2.86 29.97 -5.16
C GLU A 436 -3.15 29.11 -3.93
N VAL A 437 -3.09 27.78 -4.09
CA VAL A 437 -3.24 26.86 -2.95
C VAL A 437 -2.06 27.02 -1.98
N ALA A 438 -0.84 27.21 -2.48
CA ALA A 438 0.32 27.45 -1.61
C ALA A 438 0.20 28.74 -0.81
N ASP A 439 -0.42 29.78 -1.35
CA ASP A 439 -0.60 31.06 -0.67
C ASP A 439 -1.83 31.08 0.22
N SER A 440 -2.86 30.28 -0.09
CA SER A 440 -3.95 29.97 0.85
C SER A 440 -3.51 29.11 2.02
N LEU A 441 -2.34 28.47 1.95
CA LEU A 441 -1.68 27.84 3.10
C LEU A 441 -0.92 28.91 3.89
N GLY A 442 -1.66 29.77 4.59
CA GLY A 442 -1.09 30.76 5.50
C GLY A 442 -0.46 30.10 6.73
N GLU A 443 0.38 30.84 7.46
CA GLU A 443 0.86 30.39 8.78
C GLU A 443 -0.30 30.13 9.76
N ARG A 444 -1.47 30.73 9.51
CA ARG A 444 -2.71 30.60 10.28
C ARG A 444 -3.50 29.31 9.98
N ASP A 445 -3.33 28.67 8.82
CA ASP A 445 -4.08 27.45 8.46
C ASP A 445 -3.46 26.18 9.05
N ALA A 446 -2.18 26.22 9.42
CA ALA A 446 -1.55 25.21 10.26
C ALA A 446 -2.15 25.17 11.68
N LEU A 447 -2.76 26.29 12.12
CA LEU A 447 -3.40 26.46 13.44
C LEU A 447 -4.91 26.12 13.41
N ALA A 448 -5.54 26.10 12.22
CA ALA A 448 -6.98 25.92 12.03
C ALA A 448 -7.49 24.44 12.15
N GLY A 449 -6.63 23.51 12.55
CA GLY A 449 -6.97 22.10 12.74
C GLY A 449 -6.85 21.23 11.49
N SER A 450 -6.80 19.90 11.69
CA SER A 450 -6.51 18.91 10.63
C SER A 450 -7.55 18.87 9.50
N VAL A 451 -8.80 19.28 9.78
CA VAL A 451 -9.90 19.28 8.80
C VAL A 451 -9.82 20.48 7.86
N ALA A 452 -9.56 21.68 8.38
CA ALA A 452 -9.43 22.89 7.57
C ALA A 452 -8.20 22.80 6.66
N PHE A 453 -7.08 22.31 7.19
CA PHE A 453 -5.88 22.05 6.40
C PHE A 453 -6.14 21.06 5.26
N ARG A 454 -6.78 19.90 5.55
CA ARG A 454 -7.15 18.91 4.51
C ARG A 454 -8.03 19.53 3.42
N LYS A 455 -9.01 20.35 3.79
CA LYS A 455 -9.89 21.01 2.83
C LYS A 455 -9.13 22.01 1.94
N ALA A 456 -8.18 22.76 2.50
CA ALA A 456 -7.38 23.72 1.76
C ALA A 456 -6.44 23.04 0.74
N VAL A 457 -5.84 21.90 1.11
CA VAL A 457 -4.90 21.17 0.24
C VAL A 457 -5.57 20.18 -0.70
N ALA A 458 -6.85 19.84 -0.49
CA ALA A 458 -7.59 18.85 -1.26
C ALA A 458 -7.53 18.99 -2.79
N PRO A 459 -7.49 20.20 -3.39
CA PRO A 459 -7.36 20.34 -4.84
C PRO A 459 -6.06 19.73 -5.40
N VAL A 460 -4.99 19.75 -4.61
CA VAL A 460 -3.63 19.36 -5.05
C VAL A 460 -3.07 18.18 -4.28
N TYR A 461 -3.73 17.69 -3.23
CA TYR A 461 -3.19 16.66 -2.34
C TYR A 461 -4.19 15.56 -2.04
N LEU A 462 -3.81 14.32 -2.33
CA LEU A 462 -4.53 13.11 -1.94
C LEU A 462 -3.65 12.28 -1.00
N ARG A 463 -4.16 11.94 0.19
CA ARG A 463 -3.47 11.10 1.17
C ARG A 463 -4.42 10.04 1.72
N ARG A 464 -3.93 8.80 1.78
CA ARG A 464 -4.64 7.65 2.33
C ARG A 464 -3.69 6.82 3.19
N ASN A 465 -4.21 6.29 4.29
CA ASN A 465 -3.44 5.41 5.17
C ASN A 465 -3.63 3.94 4.74
N GLN A 466 -2.65 3.12 5.08
CA GLN A 466 -2.62 1.71 4.73
C GLN A 466 -3.77 0.94 5.39
N GLU A 467 -4.00 1.17 6.68
CA GLU A 467 -5.08 0.56 7.47
C GLU A 467 -6.48 0.89 6.94
N ASP A 468 -6.65 2.08 6.37
CA ASP A 468 -7.94 2.58 5.89
C ASP A 468 -8.34 1.97 4.53
N VAL A 469 -7.36 1.56 3.71
CA VAL A 469 -7.62 1.14 2.31
C VAL A 469 -7.19 -0.29 2.00
N LEU A 470 -6.32 -0.88 2.82
CA LEU A 470 -5.88 -2.28 2.73
C LEU A 470 -6.36 -3.05 3.95
N THR A 471 -7.65 -3.35 3.98
CA THR A 471 -8.28 -4.12 5.04
C THR A 471 -7.84 -5.59 5.07
N GLU A 472 -7.16 -6.07 4.03
CA GLU A 472 -6.74 -7.48 3.91
C GLU A 472 -5.34 -7.78 4.44
N LEU A 473 -4.56 -6.76 4.80
CA LEU A 473 -3.20 -6.98 5.26
C LEU A 473 -3.17 -7.88 6.50
N PRO A 474 -2.23 -8.81 6.58
CA PRO A 474 -2.08 -9.65 7.74
C PRO A 474 -1.66 -8.80 8.96
N SER A 475 -1.77 -9.39 10.14
CA SER A 475 -1.44 -8.70 11.39
C SER A 475 0.04 -8.25 11.42
N LEU A 476 0.26 -7.08 12.02
CA LEU A 476 1.59 -6.55 12.33
C LEU A 476 1.75 -6.55 13.85
N GLN A 477 2.69 -7.33 14.36
CA GLN A 477 3.00 -7.38 15.79
C GLN A 477 4.36 -6.72 16.01
N GLN A 478 4.42 -5.78 16.96
CA GLN A 478 5.67 -5.11 17.34
C GLN A 478 5.98 -5.42 18.79
N THR A 479 7.17 -5.96 19.04
CA THR A 479 7.66 -6.35 20.35
C THR A 479 8.99 -5.64 20.61
N ASP A 480 9.03 -4.89 21.71
CA ASP A 480 10.28 -4.35 22.25
C ASP A 480 10.93 -5.42 23.13
N GLU A 481 12.07 -5.95 22.68
CA GLU A 481 12.86 -6.98 23.36
C GLU A 481 13.87 -6.30 24.28
N TRP A 482 13.53 -6.21 25.57
CA TRP A 482 14.36 -5.55 26.58
C TRP A 482 15.36 -6.53 27.20
N GLU A 483 16.64 -6.29 26.95
CA GLU A 483 17.74 -7.10 27.46
C GLU A 483 18.54 -6.36 28.52
N GLU A 484 18.93 -7.08 29.58
CA GLU A 484 19.92 -6.60 30.54
C GLU A 484 21.33 -6.71 29.93
N LEU A 485 22.07 -5.60 29.95
CA LEU A 485 23.45 -5.60 29.45
C LEU A 485 24.30 -6.59 30.26
N SER A 486 25.08 -7.42 29.57
CA SER A 486 26.06 -8.26 30.26
C SER A 486 27.13 -7.38 30.90
N ALA A 487 27.89 -7.92 31.87
CA ALA A 487 29.03 -7.20 32.46
C ALA A 487 30.04 -6.72 31.38
N SER A 488 30.17 -7.48 30.29
CA SER A 488 31.02 -7.14 29.15
C SER A 488 30.45 -5.97 28.35
N ASP A 489 29.14 -5.97 28.11
CA ASP A 489 28.46 -4.90 27.40
C ASP A 489 28.43 -3.60 28.22
N GLU A 490 28.22 -3.69 29.53
CA GLU A 490 28.27 -2.54 30.44
C GLU A 490 29.63 -1.84 30.44
N GLU A 491 30.73 -2.60 30.40
CA GLU A 491 32.06 -2.02 30.37
C GLU A 491 32.32 -1.31 29.04
N ALA A 492 31.98 -1.92 27.91
CA ALA A 492 32.05 -1.27 26.59
C ALA A 492 31.16 -0.01 26.54
N TYR A 493 30.00 -0.06 27.17
CA TYR A 493 29.08 1.07 27.26
C TYR A 493 29.66 2.21 28.11
N ARG A 494 30.22 1.90 29.29
CA ARG A 494 30.90 2.87 30.16
C ARG A 494 32.09 3.54 29.45
N GLU A 495 32.86 2.79 28.67
CA GLU A 495 33.93 3.33 27.82
C GLU A 495 33.40 4.33 26.79
N ALA A 496 32.30 4.00 26.10
CA ALA A 496 31.67 4.86 25.12
C ALA A 496 31.10 6.15 25.74
N VAL A 497 30.48 6.06 26.92
CA VAL A 497 29.98 7.23 27.68
C VAL A 497 31.13 8.14 28.11
N ARG A 498 32.23 7.56 28.62
CA ARG A 498 33.42 8.33 29.00
C ARG A 498 34.04 9.05 27.80
N ALA A 499 34.03 8.42 26.63
CA ALA A 499 34.47 9.05 25.38
C ALA A 499 33.50 10.10 24.82
N GLY A 500 32.29 10.23 25.39
CA GLY A 500 31.24 11.11 24.89
C GLY A 500 30.74 10.72 23.50
N ASN A 501 30.90 9.46 23.10
CA ASN A 501 30.60 8.99 21.75
C ASN A 501 29.23 8.32 21.70
N PHE A 502 28.20 9.12 21.41
CA PHE A 502 26.82 8.65 21.27
C PHE A 502 26.65 7.48 20.30
N MET A 503 27.37 7.47 19.17
CA MET A 503 27.29 6.38 18.20
C MET A 503 27.99 5.09 18.68
N ALA A 504 29.01 5.21 19.53
CA ALA A 504 29.61 4.05 20.20
C ALA A 504 28.69 3.51 21.31
N MET A 505 28.01 4.39 22.05
CA MET A 505 27.02 3.98 23.05
C MET A 505 25.94 3.10 22.43
N ARG A 506 25.39 3.49 21.26
CA ARG A 506 24.36 2.72 20.52
C ARG A 506 24.84 1.35 20.02
N ARG A 507 26.15 1.11 19.95
CA ARG A 507 26.75 -0.16 19.48
C ARG A 507 27.44 -0.96 20.58
N ALA A 508 27.46 -0.45 21.82
CA ALA A 508 28.25 -1.02 22.90
C ALA A 508 27.94 -2.51 23.10
N ALA A 509 26.65 -2.86 23.10
CA ALA A 509 26.18 -4.23 23.23
C ALA A 509 26.64 -5.18 22.11
N TYR A 510 27.18 -4.69 20.99
CA TYR A 510 27.68 -5.53 19.89
C TYR A 510 29.21 -5.55 19.79
N THR A 511 29.91 -4.80 20.64
CA THR A 511 31.36 -4.61 20.54
C THR A 511 32.14 -5.85 21.00
N ARG A 512 31.52 -6.68 21.86
CA ARG A 512 32.12 -7.89 22.44
C ARG A 512 31.17 -9.09 22.21
N PRO A 513 31.16 -9.65 20.99
CA PRO A 513 30.10 -10.55 20.51
C PRO A 513 29.92 -11.83 21.34
N GLU A 514 30.95 -12.30 22.03
CA GLU A 514 30.93 -13.57 22.76
C GLU A 514 30.08 -13.54 24.03
N LYS A 515 29.73 -12.35 24.52
CA LYS A 515 28.95 -12.14 25.74
C LYS A 515 27.89 -11.05 25.55
N SER A 516 27.41 -10.89 24.33
CA SER A 516 26.48 -9.82 23.96
C SER A 516 25.05 -10.25 24.22
N ALA A 517 24.38 -9.60 25.18
CA ALA A 517 22.99 -9.94 25.53
C ALA A 517 22.03 -9.76 24.35
N LYS A 518 22.15 -8.63 23.64
CA LYS A 518 21.34 -8.37 22.44
C LYS A 518 21.61 -9.34 21.29
N LEU A 519 22.87 -9.76 21.11
CA LEU A 519 23.22 -10.68 20.03
C LEU A 519 22.73 -12.09 20.33
N ASP A 520 22.72 -12.49 21.60
CA ASP A 520 22.17 -13.78 22.04
C ASP A 520 20.66 -13.80 21.78
N ARG A 521 19.91 -12.76 22.19
CA ARG A 521 18.49 -12.64 21.86
C ARG A 521 18.22 -12.64 20.35
N LEU A 522 19.05 -11.96 19.57
CA LEU A 522 18.95 -11.99 18.10
C LEU A 522 19.08 -13.41 17.54
N ARG A 523 20.03 -14.20 18.05
CA ARG A 523 20.22 -15.60 17.60
C ARG A 523 19.00 -16.45 17.93
N GLU A 524 18.43 -16.30 19.12
CA GLU A 524 17.22 -17.00 19.54
C GLU A 524 16.05 -16.69 18.59
N LEU A 525 15.81 -15.42 18.30
CA LEU A 525 14.73 -15.00 17.38
C LEU A 525 14.95 -15.52 15.95
N VAL A 526 16.19 -15.50 15.45
CA VAL A 526 16.51 -16.07 14.13
C VAL A 526 16.35 -17.59 14.12
N GLN A 527 16.68 -18.27 15.22
CA GLN A 527 16.50 -19.71 15.35
C GLN A 527 15.00 -20.06 15.37
N GLU A 528 14.20 -19.38 16.20
CA GLU A 528 12.75 -19.56 16.27
C GLU A 528 12.08 -19.32 14.90
N ALA A 529 12.45 -18.24 14.21
CA ALA A 529 11.97 -17.98 12.86
C ALA A 529 12.37 -19.11 11.89
N GLY A 530 13.61 -19.61 11.99
CA GLY A 530 14.12 -20.71 11.19
C GLY A 530 13.38 -22.03 11.40
N GLU A 531 13.08 -22.37 12.66
CA GLU A 531 12.31 -23.56 13.04
C GLU A 531 10.87 -23.50 12.49
N ASN A 532 10.30 -22.30 12.39
CA ASN A 532 9.00 -22.04 11.77
C ASN A 532 9.06 -21.87 10.23
N GLY A 533 10.23 -22.06 9.61
CA GLY A 533 10.42 -21.92 8.16
C GLY A 533 10.32 -20.48 7.64
N GLN A 534 10.36 -19.49 8.52
CA GLN A 534 10.18 -18.08 8.21
C GLN A 534 11.48 -17.43 7.74
N LYS A 535 11.34 -16.39 6.92
CA LYS A 535 12.46 -15.56 6.49
C LYS A 535 12.55 -14.29 7.33
N THR A 536 13.77 -13.93 7.70
CA THR A 536 14.06 -12.83 8.61
C THR A 536 14.87 -11.73 7.93
N VAL A 537 14.50 -10.47 8.16
CA VAL A 537 15.33 -9.31 7.79
C VAL A 537 15.89 -8.69 9.06
N VAL A 538 17.21 -8.52 9.11
CA VAL A 538 17.89 -7.86 10.21
C VAL A 538 18.37 -6.49 9.76
N PHE A 539 17.89 -5.46 10.45
CA PHE A 539 18.25 -4.08 10.22
C PHE A 539 19.20 -3.56 11.30
N SER A 540 20.23 -2.83 10.86
CA SER A 540 21.03 -1.96 11.73
C SER A 540 21.41 -0.69 10.97
N ASN A 541 21.60 0.41 11.68
CA ASN A 541 22.23 1.62 11.16
C ASN A 541 23.72 1.39 10.84
N PHE A 542 24.35 0.44 11.54
CA PHE A 542 25.79 0.30 11.63
C PHE A 542 26.34 -0.90 10.84
N LYS A 543 27.30 -0.66 9.94
CA LYS A 543 27.87 -1.72 9.09
C LYS A 543 28.66 -2.77 9.88
N ASP A 544 29.36 -2.32 10.91
CA ASP A 544 30.13 -3.15 11.84
C ASP A 544 29.22 -4.09 12.63
N VAL A 545 28.07 -3.61 13.11
CA VAL A 545 27.06 -4.45 13.77
C VAL A 545 26.54 -5.55 12.82
N LEU A 546 26.24 -5.22 11.56
CA LEU A 546 25.86 -6.23 10.57
C LEU A 546 26.96 -7.28 10.33
N GLY A 547 28.23 -6.87 10.41
CA GLY A 547 29.37 -7.79 10.35
C GLY A 547 29.41 -8.75 11.54
N VAL A 548 29.21 -8.23 12.75
CA VAL A 548 29.09 -9.02 13.98
C VAL A 548 27.93 -10.01 13.90
N VAL A 549 26.74 -9.55 13.49
CA VAL A 549 25.56 -10.41 13.32
C VAL A 549 25.83 -11.51 12.30
N ARG A 550 26.46 -11.21 11.15
CA ARG A 550 26.83 -12.23 10.16
C ARG A 550 27.71 -13.32 10.76
N ALA A 551 28.77 -12.94 11.48
CA ALA A 551 29.69 -13.88 12.09
C ALA A 551 28.99 -14.73 13.17
N ALA A 552 28.09 -14.11 13.93
CA ALA A 552 27.30 -14.76 14.96
C ALA A 552 26.37 -15.83 14.40
N LEU A 553 25.66 -15.52 13.31
CA LEU A 553 24.73 -16.46 12.66
C LEU A 553 25.43 -17.57 11.86
N ALA A 554 26.73 -17.42 11.58
CA ALA A 554 27.52 -18.46 10.88
C ALA A 554 27.90 -19.64 11.78
N VAL A 555 27.64 -19.55 13.09
CA VAL A 555 28.02 -20.57 14.07
C VAL A 555 26.83 -20.93 14.98
N GLY A 556 26.82 -22.16 15.50
CA GLY A 556 25.77 -22.62 16.40
C GLY A 556 24.49 -23.09 15.68
N PRO A 557 23.33 -23.05 16.35
CA PRO A 557 22.07 -23.61 15.83
C PRO A 557 21.58 -22.97 14.51
N THR A 558 21.98 -21.73 14.23
CA THR A 558 21.57 -20.97 13.04
C THR A 558 22.49 -21.15 11.83
N ALA A 559 23.60 -21.90 11.96
CA ALA A 559 24.60 -22.06 10.90
C ALA A 559 24.08 -22.73 9.61
N GLY A 560 22.93 -23.41 9.67
CA GLY A 560 22.25 -24.00 8.50
C GLY A 560 21.39 -23.02 7.70
N VAL A 561 21.13 -21.82 8.22
CA VAL A 561 20.23 -20.84 7.58
C VAL A 561 21.04 -19.92 6.64
N PRO A 562 20.69 -19.81 5.34
CA PRO A 562 21.37 -18.91 4.42
C PRO A 562 21.33 -17.44 4.86
N VAL A 563 22.49 -16.79 4.95
CA VAL A 563 22.62 -15.37 5.34
C VAL A 563 23.08 -14.50 4.16
N LEU A 564 22.17 -13.72 3.58
CA LEU A 564 22.41 -12.84 2.44
C LEU A 564 22.77 -11.40 2.86
N GLY A 565 23.26 -10.59 1.91
CA GLY A 565 23.70 -9.21 2.15
C GLY A 565 25.18 -9.09 2.59
N PRO A 566 25.58 -8.03 3.33
CA PRO A 566 24.74 -6.95 3.81
C PRO A 566 24.37 -5.94 2.70
N LEU A 567 23.12 -5.50 2.68
CA LEU A 567 22.69 -4.38 1.85
C LEU A 567 23.17 -3.07 2.48
N THR A 568 24.24 -2.49 1.92
CA THR A 568 24.83 -1.24 2.42
C THR A 568 24.77 -0.13 1.38
N GLY A 569 24.98 1.13 1.83
CA GLY A 569 25.02 2.29 0.94
C GLY A 569 26.05 2.20 -0.20
N SER A 570 27.10 1.39 -0.03
CA SER A 570 28.15 1.16 -1.03
C SER A 570 27.79 0.11 -2.09
N VAL A 571 26.75 -0.69 -1.88
CA VAL A 571 26.32 -1.70 -2.88
C VAL A 571 25.62 -0.98 -4.04
N PRO A 572 26.02 -1.20 -5.31
CA PRO A 572 25.34 -0.64 -6.47
C PRO A 572 23.86 -1.09 -6.56
N ALA A 573 22.98 -0.24 -7.10
CA ALA A 573 21.53 -0.49 -7.13
C ALA A 573 21.16 -1.85 -7.78
N GLY A 574 21.75 -2.18 -8.94
CA GLY A 574 21.50 -3.48 -9.60
C GLY A 574 21.91 -4.68 -8.74
N ARG A 575 23.02 -4.57 -7.99
CA ARG A 575 23.45 -5.63 -7.07
C ARG A 575 22.58 -5.71 -5.82
N ARG A 576 22.07 -4.58 -5.30
CA ARG A 576 21.10 -4.59 -4.20
C ARG A 576 19.84 -5.38 -4.58
N GLN A 577 19.33 -5.12 -5.79
CA GLN A 577 18.16 -5.84 -6.30
C GLN A 577 18.45 -7.34 -6.43
N GLN A 578 19.59 -7.72 -6.99
CA GLN A 578 19.96 -9.14 -7.11
C GLN A 578 20.02 -9.85 -5.75
N ILE A 579 20.57 -9.22 -4.72
CA ILE A 579 20.61 -9.81 -3.36
C ILE A 579 19.20 -10.04 -2.80
N VAL A 580 18.27 -9.12 -3.08
CA VAL A 580 16.87 -9.24 -2.66
C VAL A 580 16.14 -10.32 -3.46
N ASP A 581 16.39 -10.40 -4.76
CA ASP A 581 15.86 -11.44 -5.65
C ASP A 581 16.37 -12.83 -5.19
N ASP A 582 17.67 -12.95 -4.88
CA ASP A 582 18.31 -14.17 -4.34
C ASP A 582 17.67 -14.58 -3.01
N PHE A 583 17.46 -13.63 -2.09
CA PHE A 583 16.79 -13.87 -0.80
C PHE A 583 15.33 -14.34 -0.97
N THR A 584 14.63 -13.74 -1.93
CA THR A 584 13.26 -14.11 -2.28
C THR A 584 13.21 -15.54 -2.86
N GLY A 585 14.20 -15.91 -3.68
CA GLY A 585 14.29 -17.23 -4.31
C GLY A 585 14.74 -18.38 -3.41
N VAL A 586 15.25 -18.13 -2.19
CA VAL A 586 15.58 -19.21 -1.24
C VAL A 586 14.31 -19.97 -0.84
N SER A 587 14.32 -21.30 -0.95
CA SER A 587 13.26 -22.14 -0.40
C SER A 587 13.48 -22.34 1.10
N GLY A 588 12.46 -22.05 1.91
CA GLY A 588 12.54 -22.15 3.38
C GLY A 588 13.18 -20.93 4.05
N PRO A 589 13.73 -21.10 5.27
CA PRO A 589 14.21 -19.98 6.08
C PRO A 589 15.49 -19.37 5.51
N ALA A 590 15.60 -18.04 5.62
CA ALA A 590 16.76 -17.27 5.19
C ALA A 590 16.86 -15.97 5.99
N VAL A 591 18.06 -15.42 6.12
CA VAL A 591 18.30 -14.12 6.77
C VAL A 591 18.86 -13.12 5.78
N LEU A 592 18.26 -11.94 5.69
CA LEU A 592 18.80 -10.80 4.94
C LEU A 592 19.34 -9.74 5.90
N LEU A 593 20.63 -9.44 5.80
CA LEU A 593 21.23 -8.34 6.55
C LEU A 593 21.17 -7.04 5.75
N ALA A 594 20.69 -5.96 6.36
CA ALA A 594 20.57 -4.69 5.68
C ALA A 594 20.82 -3.48 6.57
N GLN A 595 21.47 -2.46 6.01
CA GLN A 595 21.48 -1.16 6.67
C GLN A 595 20.11 -0.53 6.58
N ILE A 596 19.54 -0.08 7.70
CA ILE A 596 18.16 0.40 7.74
C ILE A 596 17.92 1.60 6.80
N GLN A 597 18.91 2.49 6.68
CA GLN A 597 18.86 3.63 5.74
C GLN A 597 19.00 3.21 4.28
N ALA A 598 19.80 2.16 4.00
CA ALA A 598 20.03 1.69 2.63
C ALA A 598 18.87 0.83 2.10
N ALA A 599 18.15 0.16 3.00
CA ALA A 599 16.94 -0.61 2.73
C ALA A 599 15.66 0.24 2.72
N GLY A 600 15.68 1.42 3.34
CA GLY A 600 14.55 2.35 3.39
C GLY A 600 14.06 2.85 2.03
N VAL A 601 14.81 2.65 0.94
CA VAL A 601 14.45 3.16 -0.40
C VAL A 601 14.31 2.03 -1.43
N GLY A 602 13.06 1.74 -1.82
CA GLY A 602 12.74 1.11 -3.10
C GLY A 602 12.83 -0.41 -3.24
N LEU A 603 13.28 -1.13 -2.20
CA LEU A 603 13.44 -2.58 -2.27
C LEU A 603 12.18 -3.31 -1.77
N ASN A 604 11.82 -4.42 -2.40
CA ASN A 604 10.70 -5.27 -1.98
C ASN A 604 11.21 -6.37 -1.04
N MET A 605 10.76 -6.41 0.21
CA MET A 605 11.19 -7.41 1.21
C MET A 605 10.02 -8.25 1.74
N GLN A 606 8.92 -8.33 0.98
CA GLN A 606 7.71 -9.07 1.34
C GLN A 606 7.91 -10.57 1.60
N ALA A 607 9.00 -11.15 1.10
CA ALA A 607 9.34 -12.54 1.40
C ALA A 607 9.62 -12.77 2.90
N ALA A 608 9.89 -11.73 3.69
CA ALA A 608 10.15 -11.81 5.11
C ALA A 608 8.89 -11.59 5.95
N SER A 609 8.71 -12.43 6.96
CA SER A 609 7.65 -12.32 7.98
C SER A 609 8.20 -11.98 9.37
N VAL A 610 9.53 -11.96 9.53
CA VAL A 610 10.20 -11.52 10.77
C VAL A 610 11.15 -10.38 10.46
N VAL A 611 11.07 -9.31 11.24
CA VAL A 611 11.94 -8.13 11.14
C VAL A 611 12.61 -7.93 12.48
N ILE A 612 13.94 -7.85 12.51
CA ILE A 612 14.72 -7.58 13.72
C ILE A 612 15.44 -6.24 13.54
N ILE A 613 15.24 -5.31 14.46
CA ILE A 613 15.92 -4.02 14.50
C ILE A 613 16.94 -4.06 15.64
N CYS A 614 18.23 -4.00 15.32
CA CYS A 614 19.32 -4.17 16.30
C CYS A 614 19.41 -3.03 17.32
N GLU A 615 18.95 -1.83 16.96
CA GLU A 615 19.01 -0.67 17.85
C GLU A 615 17.94 0.37 17.48
N PRO A 616 17.46 1.17 18.46
CA PRO A 616 16.43 2.19 18.19
C PRO A 616 16.99 3.29 17.29
N GLN A 617 16.13 3.81 16.41
CA GLN A 617 16.50 4.90 15.51
C GLN A 617 16.13 6.26 16.08
N ILE A 618 16.95 7.27 15.77
CA ILE A 618 16.71 8.66 16.17
C ILE A 618 15.40 9.20 15.58
N LYS A 619 15.02 8.71 14.39
CA LYS A 619 13.77 9.07 13.70
C LYS A 619 12.90 7.82 13.57
N PRO A 620 11.75 7.75 14.28
CA PRO A 620 10.87 6.57 14.26
C PRO A 620 10.41 6.17 12.86
N THR A 621 10.24 7.15 11.98
CA THR A 621 9.85 6.96 10.60
C THR A 621 10.82 6.08 9.80
N ILE A 622 12.11 6.08 10.12
CA ILE A 622 13.08 5.18 9.46
C ILE A 622 12.71 3.72 9.71
N GLU A 623 12.27 3.39 10.93
CA GLU A 623 11.81 2.04 11.27
C GLU A 623 10.49 1.73 10.57
N HIS A 624 9.52 2.65 10.60
CA HIS A 624 8.25 2.46 9.88
C HIS A 624 8.47 2.22 8.38
N GLN A 625 9.37 3.00 7.74
CA GLN A 625 9.69 2.84 6.32
C GLN A 625 10.35 1.48 6.03
N ALA A 626 11.19 0.98 6.94
CA ALA A 626 11.85 -0.32 6.82
C ALA A 626 10.86 -1.48 7.02
N VAL A 627 10.02 -1.41 8.05
CA VAL A 627 8.95 -2.39 8.32
C VAL A 627 7.96 -2.45 7.16
N ALA A 628 7.57 -1.30 6.60
CA ALA A 628 6.70 -1.23 5.42
C ALA A 628 7.31 -1.84 4.15
N ARG A 629 8.59 -2.25 4.13
CA ARG A 629 9.16 -3.04 3.03
C ARG A 629 8.79 -4.53 3.13
N ALA A 630 8.54 -5.03 4.34
CA ALA A 630 8.05 -6.38 4.61
C ALA A 630 6.51 -6.42 4.75
N HIS A 631 5.93 -5.47 5.49
CA HIS A 631 4.48 -5.34 5.70
C HIS A 631 3.85 -4.38 4.68
N ARG A 632 3.53 -4.89 3.49
CA ARG A 632 2.95 -4.09 2.38
C ARG A 632 2.11 -4.96 1.45
N MET A 633 1.28 -4.34 0.62
CA MET A 633 0.36 -4.99 -0.33
C MET A 633 1.01 -6.14 -1.11
N GLY A 634 0.58 -7.37 -0.84
CA GLY A 634 1.17 -8.60 -1.37
C GLY A 634 1.75 -9.51 -0.29
N GLN A 635 1.96 -8.97 0.92
CA GLN A 635 2.28 -9.75 2.11
C GLN A 635 1.06 -10.57 2.52
N VAL A 636 1.27 -11.88 2.68
CA VAL A 636 0.22 -12.86 3.02
C VAL A 636 0.41 -13.46 4.41
N ARG A 637 1.58 -13.27 5.04
CA ARG A 637 1.90 -13.75 6.38
C ARG A 637 1.95 -12.61 7.39
N SER A 638 1.58 -12.92 8.63
CA SER A 638 1.72 -11.96 9.74
C SER A 638 3.18 -11.57 9.92
N VAL A 639 3.43 -10.28 10.10
CA VAL A 639 4.78 -9.73 10.25
C VAL A 639 5.05 -9.46 11.72
N HIS A 640 6.11 -10.08 12.26
CA HIS A 640 6.58 -9.87 13.62
C HIS A 640 7.82 -8.98 13.59
N VAL A 641 7.76 -7.85 14.29
CA VAL A 641 8.86 -6.87 14.37
C VAL A 641 9.41 -6.91 15.79
N HIS A 642 10.68 -7.25 15.92
CA HIS A 642 11.41 -7.29 17.19
C HIS A 642 12.41 -6.14 17.22
N ARG A 643 12.28 -5.23 18.19
CA ARG A 643 13.24 -4.16 18.42
C ARG A 643 14.10 -4.53 19.63
N LEU A 644 15.40 -4.73 19.40
CA LEU A 644 16.34 -5.09 20.47
C LEU A 644 16.76 -3.85 21.25
N LEU A 645 16.51 -3.83 22.55
CA LEU A 645 16.75 -2.69 23.44
C LEU A 645 17.57 -3.12 24.65
N ALA A 646 18.47 -2.26 25.12
CA ALA A 646 19.20 -2.47 26.36
C ALA A 646 18.60 -1.66 27.50
N THR A 647 18.36 -2.30 28.64
CA THR A 647 17.97 -1.62 29.88
C THR A 647 19.16 -0.85 30.48
N GLY A 648 18.88 0.27 31.15
CA GLY A 648 19.89 1.05 31.86
C GLY A 648 20.95 1.72 30.97
N GLY A 649 20.67 1.89 29.68
CA GLY A 649 21.60 2.45 28.69
C GLY A 649 20.98 3.49 27.75
N VAL A 650 21.65 3.70 26.62
CA VAL A 650 21.28 4.72 25.62
C VAL A 650 19.94 4.42 24.96
N ASP A 651 19.62 3.14 24.78
CA ASP A 651 18.41 2.71 24.07
C ASP A 651 17.15 3.08 24.85
N GLU A 652 17.12 2.75 26.15
CA GLU A 652 16.01 3.08 27.04
C GLU A 652 15.71 4.59 27.04
N ARG A 653 16.75 5.41 27.04
CA ARG A 653 16.62 6.87 27.00
C ARG A 653 16.11 7.38 25.67
N MET A 654 16.62 6.84 24.57
CA MET A 654 16.12 7.18 23.25
C MET A 654 14.62 6.88 23.13
N VAL A 655 14.19 5.70 23.58
CA VAL A 655 12.77 5.31 23.56
C VAL A 655 11.94 6.24 24.44
N ARG A 656 12.33 6.50 25.69
CA ARG A 656 11.61 7.43 26.58
C ARG A 656 11.48 8.84 25.99
N MET A 657 12.56 9.39 25.44
CA MET A 657 12.52 10.72 24.82
C MET A 657 11.61 10.77 23.59
N LEU A 658 11.60 9.72 22.77
CA LEU A 658 10.72 9.62 21.60
C LEU A 658 9.25 9.46 22.03
N GLU A 659 8.97 8.69 23.07
CA GLU A 659 7.62 8.55 23.64
C GLU A 659 7.10 9.86 24.24
N GLU A 660 7.93 10.59 25.00
CA GLU A 660 7.57 11.90 25.53
C GLU A 660 7.20 12.87 24.41
N LYS A 661 7.95 12.85 23.29
CA LYS A 661 7.64 13.65 22.11
C LYS A 661 6.30 13.26 21.48
N THR A 662 6.04 11.97 21.30
CA THR A 662 4.77 11.47 20.76
C THR A 662 3.60 11.83 21.67
N ARG A 663 3.74 11.68 22.99
CA ARG A 663 2.69 12.06 23.95
C ARG A 663 2.43 13.56 23.98
N LEU A 664 3.46 14.39 23.89
CA LEU A 664 3.31 15.85 23.77
C LEU A 664 2.56 16.21 22.47
N PHE A 665 2.89 15.53 21.37
CA PHE A 665 2.19 15.70 20.10
C PHE A 665 0.72 15.27 20.17
N ASP A 666 0.43 14.09 20.72
CA ASP A 666 -0.92 13.55 20.87
C ASP A 666 -1.77 14.34 21.87
N ALA A 667 -1.19 14.75 23.00
CA ALA A 667 -1.87 15.57 23.99
C ALA A 667 -2.21 16.95 23.44
N TYR A 668 -1.33 17.54 22.62
CA TYR A 668 -1.60 18.77 21.89
C TYR A 668 -2.69 18.57 20.82
N ALA A 669 -2.59 17.50 20.03
CA ALA A 669 -3.59 17.16 19.01
C ALA A 669 -4.99 16.88 19.61
N ARG A 670 -5.06 16.35 20.84
CA ARG A 670 -6.32 16.07 21.56
C ARG A 670 -6.85 17.26 22.38
N ARG A 671 -6.00 18.14 22.92
CA ARG A 671 -6.44 19.31 23.71
C ARG A 671 -6.75 20.55 22.85
N SER A 672 -6.19 20.68 21.65
CA SER A 672 -6.39 21.86 20.81
C SER A 672 -7.47 21.67 19.73
N ALA A 673 -8.71 21.44 20.17
CA ALA A 673 -9.87 21.99 19.45
C ALA A 673 -10.07 23.48 19.77
N VAL A 674 -9.42 24.00 20.83
CA VAL A 674 -9.47 25.40 21.26
C VAL A 674 -8.11 25.76 21.88
N ALA A 675 -7.47 26.82 21.38
CA ALA A 675 -6.20 27.42 21.82
C ALA A 675 -4.89 26.91 21.14
N GLU A 676 -4.17 27.92 20.68
CA GLU A 676 -3.15 28.02 19.64
C GLU A 676 -1.78 28.42 20.22
N ALA A 677 -0.76 28.41 19.34
CA ALA A 677 0.49 29.20 19.40
C ALA A 677 1.63 28.74 20.35
N THR A 678 2.42 27.76 19.89
CA THR A 678 3.86 27.91 19.59
C THR A 678 4.39 26.62 18.92
N PRO A 679 4.65 26.60 17.59
CA PRO A 679 5.32 25.46 16.95
C PRO A 679 6.84 25.45 17.19
N ASP A 680 7.39 26.43 17.92
CA ASP A 680 8.82 26.50 18.23
C ASP A 680 9.24 25.66 19.45
N ALA A 681 8.33 24.83 19.98
CA ALA A 681 8.64 23.95 21.10
C ALA A 681 9.36 22.66 20.65
N VAL A 682 10.69 22.81 20.56
CA VAL A 682 11.74 21.82 20.79
C VAL A 682 11.97 20.78 19.69
N ASP A 683 12.33 21.27 18.50
CA ASP A 683 13.00 20.47 17.47
C ASP A 683 14.49 20.33 17.85
N VAL A 684 14.78 19.36 18.73
CA VAL A 684 16.16 19.00 19.08
C VAL A 684 16.81 18.42 17.83
N SER A 685 17.81 19.10 17.26
CA SER A 685 18.58 18.52 16.16
C SER A 685 19.16 17.15 16.57
N ASP A 686 19.36 16.22 15.62
CA ASP A 686 19.98 14.90 15.91
C ASP A 686 21.28 15.05 16.75
N THR A 687 21.98 16.18 16.59
CA THR A 687 23.20 16.56 17.34
C THR A 687 22.91 16.99 18.78
N GLU A 688 21.85 17.77 19.00
CA GLU A 688 21.47 18.23 20.34
C GLU A 688 20.87 17.08 21.16
N LEU A 689 20.18 16.14 20.52
CA LEU A 689 19.65 14.93 21.15
C LEU A 689 20.82 14.06 21.63
N ALA A 690 21.77 13.81 20.72
CA ALA A 690 22.99 13.08 21.04
C ALA A 690 23.76 13.74 22.19
N ARG A 691 23.92 15.07 22.17
CA ARG A 691 24.58 15.84 23.24
C ARG A 691 23.88 15.66 24.59
N ARG A 692 22.55 15.86 24.62
CA ARG A 692 21.75 15.74 25.85
C ARG A 692 21.84 14.33 26.44
N ILE A 693 21.71 13.30 25.60
CA ILE A 693 21.81 11.91 26.06
C ILE A 693 23.20 11.61 26.63
N VAL A 694 24.27 12.06 25.98
CA VAL A 694 25.65 11.89 26.47
C VAL A 694 25.85 12.58 27.83
N GLU A 695 25.42 13.84 27.97
CA GLU A 695 25.57 14.62 29.21
C GLU A 695 24.84 13.96 30.38
N GLU A 696 23.58 13.57 30.17
CA GLU A 696 22.79 12.93 31.20
C GLU A 696 23.30 11.50 31.53
N GLU A 697 23.92 10.78 30.59
CA GLU A 697 24.54 9.47 30.85
C GLU A 697 25.87 9.59 31.61
N GLN A 698 26.67 10.59 31.28
CA GLN A 698 27.88 10.92 32.05
C GLN A 698 27.52 11.32 33.49
N ALA A 699 26.47 12.12 33.68
CA ALA A 699 25.97 12.48 35.00
C ALA A 699 25.51 11.24 35.80
N ARG A 700 24.71 10.35 35.18
CA ARG A 700 24.23 9.12 35.82
C ARG A 700 25.37 8.21 36.27
N LEU A 701 26.41 8.08 35.46
CA LEU A 701 27.55 7.22 35.75
C LEU A 701 28.65 7.91 36.58
N GLY A 702 28.43 9.14 37.04
CA GLY A 702 29.41 9.89 37.84
C GLY A 702 30.69 10.25 37.07
N MET A 703 30.60 10.40 35.75
CA MET A 703 31.72 10.63 34.83
C MET A 703 31.89 12.10 34.43
N THR A 704 31.28 13.04 35.15
CA THR A 704 31.42 14.47 34.89
C THR A 704 32.89 14.89 35.01
N ASN A 705 33.50 15.22 33.87
CA ASN A 705 34.78 15.92 33.86
C ASN A 705 34.59 17.23 34.63
N GLY A 706 35.39 17.44 35.67
CA GLY A 706 35.56 18.75 36.29
C GLY A 706 36.08 19.76 35.28
N ARG A 707 35.19 20.38 34.49
CA ARG A 707 35.42 21.68 33.90
C ARG A 707 34.76 22.71 34.81
N SER A 708 35.64 23.28 35.63
CA SER A 708 35.52 24.52 36.37
C SER A 708 34.37 25.43 35.90
N THR A 709 33.38 25.55 36.77
CA THR A 709 32.64 26.78 36.99
C THR A 709 33.56 27.78 37.69
N ALA A 710 34.08 28.76 36.94
CA ALA A 710 34.54 30.07 37.41
C ALA A 710 34.77 30.95 36.16
N ALA A 711 33.73 31.64 35.69
CA ALA A 711 33.45 33.06 35.99
C ALA A 711 34.35 34.03 35.18
N GLU A 712 33.93 34.41 33.98
CA GLU A 712 33.25 35.69 33.64
C GLU A 712 32.61 35.60 32.25
#